data_AF-A0AAE0R4A8-F1
#
_entry.id   AF-A0AAE0R4A8-F1
#
_cell.length_a   1.000
_cell.length_b   1.000
_cell.length_c   1.000
_cell.angle_alpha   90.00
_cell.angle_beta   90.00
_cell.angle_gamma   90.00
#
_symmetry.space_group_name_H-M   'P 1'
#
loop_
_entity.id
_entity.type
_entity.pdbx_description
1 polymer ?
#
loop_
_entity_poly.entity_id
_entity_poly.type
_entity_poly.pdbx_seq_one_letter_code
_entity_poly.pdbx_strand_id
1 'polypeptide(L)'
;CDGDVSTSALSIVPLHHRWDLLEACAELLNTQWQRSMGARLHSLRQSSDSYPACLVLLKGDMLIGHARVSRVLGRRSAFVESVVVRDELRGQGYGRALMEGVERYARTKGFTRLYLTTHDKQYFYAHMGFELSRPVQNVGTLASLMPMELLHKFCRTAENEVDAQKKRKAHIAAPNTNPPLPPPPPNTVPLTSPSHPSSLSPPSSAVHPPPPPPPTLPPFPSRSSPSSVPPPAPALPPSSWVPVEQTLEQTPYTDHRGLPSSLFNFSDIATSGAIMFCGSSLLTFTLFFNGIVSDSGSVIRKQGFSVVWNMPTAKCQNVFGVSLSLHQHGIIHNTGQKFRGESISLFYESRLGLYPYIDCEGLSVNGGVPQKGNLDSHLALSDRQIRALLQKSFSGLAVVDWEKWQPQWIRNYGTRQAYNDLSKHLVREKHPDMSEKEVTSLAKTEFEKAARSFMEETLKLGIEIRPKGLWGFYGYPGCYNDQRTRESGYTGECKPRAVALNDKLAFLWQQSTALYPSVYVHRKLAGHPNTRLMVRHRVLEAFRVASQHRRGSSQLPVLPYARVAFTRTLQFLNQTDLENTLGEVASLGAAGVVLWGEMGFAKSKQQCVLLRDYIRSVLGVYLDTLHRGEAHCSKSVCSANGRCVRRNPHSGHMIAQLDTSKEFDHDLGSNFKCVCFEGWSGERCEENIID
;
A
#
# COMPACT_ATOMS: atom_id res chain seq x y z
N CYS A 1 54.33 -18.53 47.71
CA CYS A 1 53.74 -19.67 46.96
C CYS A 1 52.29 -19.33 46.68
N ASP A 2 52.10 -18.51 45.67
CA ASP A 2 50.89 -17.71 45.53
C ASP A 2 50.03 -18.32 44.43
N GLY A 3 48.91 -18.91 44.83
CA GLY A 3 47.94 -19.50 43.92
C GLY A 3 47.00 -18.42 43.39
N ASP A 4 47.31 -17.89 42.20
CA ASP A 4 46.48 -16.88 41.56
C ASP A 4 45.09 -17.44 41.18
N VAL A 5 44.05 -17.01 41.91
CA VAL A 5 42.67 -17.41 41.67
C VAL A 5 42.11 -16.58 40.51
N SER A 6 42.43 -17.02 39.29
CA SER A 6 42.03 -16.36 38.05
C SER A 6 40.53 -16.07 38.01
N THR A 7 40.16 -14.78 38.13
CA THR A 7 38.79 -14.29 38.01
C THR A 7 38.39 -14.23 36.54
N SER A 8 38.15 -15.42 35.96
CA SER A 8 37.79 -15.65 34.55
C SER A 8 36.86 -14.57 33.98
N ALA A 9 37.39 -13.71 33.11
CA ALA A 9 36.69 -12.54 32.62
C ALA A 9 35.41 -12.89 31.84
N LEU A 10 34.41 -12.01 31.94
CA LEU A 10 33.20 -12.08 31.14
C LEU A 10 33.42 -11.39 29.79
N SER A 11 33.12 -12.09 28.70
CA SER A 11 33.15 -11.54 27.34
C SER A 11 31.80 -11.72 26.65
N ILE A 12 31.45 -10.79 25.75
CA ILE A 12 30.31 -10.96 24.85
C ILE A 12 30.83 -10.95 23.41
N VAL A 13 30.52 -12.00 22.66
CA VAL A 13 31.08 -12.26 21.33
C VAL A 13 29.94 -12.56 20.35
N PRO A 14 29.98 -12.09 19.09
CA PRO A 14 29.05 -12.56 18.07
C PRO A 14 29.29 -14.04 17.77
N LEU A 15 28.23 -14.87 17.81
CA LEU A 15 28.28 -16.32 17.56
C LEU A 15 28.90 -16.66 16.20
N HIS A 16 28.77 -15.76 15.23
CA HIS A 16 29.36 -15.91 13.90
C HIS A 16 30.89 -15.77 13.85
N HIS A 17 31.54 -15.45 14.97
CA HIS A 17 32.99 -15.52 15.19
C HIS A 17 33.40 -16.71 16.09
N ARG A 18 32.44 -17.49 16.59
CA ARG A 18 32.61 -18.67 17.45
C ARG A 18 31.63 -19.78 17.07
N TRP A 19 31.74 -20.26 15.82
CA TRP A 19 30.86 -21.32 15.30
C TRP A 19 31.07 -22.68 15.99
N ASP A 20 32.17 -22.86 16.72
CA ASP A 20 32.40 -23.97 17.66
C ASP A 20 31.34 -24.03 18.77
N LEU A 21 30.76 -22.88 19.16
CA LEU A 21 29.70 -22.79 20.17
C LEU A 21 28.28 -22.96 19.60
N LEU A 22 28.14 -23.26 18.31
CA LEU A 22 26.85 -23.29 17.61
C LEU A 22 25.87 -24.34 18.18
N GLU A 23 26.35 -25.54 18.50
CA GLU A 23 25.52 -26.64 19.03
C GLU A 23 25.20 -26.42 20.51
N ALA A 24 26.19 -26.06 21.35
CA ALA A 24 25.95 -25.67 22.74
C ALA A 24 24.98 -24.48 22.88
N CYS A 25 24.98 -23.53 21.92
CA CYS A 25 24.03 -22.44 21.87
C CYS A 25 22.62 -22.87 21.41
N ALA A 26 22.52 -23.93 20.59
CA ALA A 26 21.25 -24.53 20.21
C ALA A 26 20.60 -25.29 21.39
N GLU A 27 21.40 -26.02 22.17
CA GLU A 27 21.01 -26.69 23.41
C GLU A 27 20.55 -25.69 24.48
N LEU A 28 21.37 -24.67 24.77
CA LEU A 28 21.04 -23.61 25.73
C LEU A 28 19.71 -22.90 25.42
N LEU A 29 19.38 -22.73 24.15
CA LEU A 29 18.11 -22.15 23.73
C LEU A 29 16.92 -23.12 23.81
N ASN A 30 17.19 -24.43 23.86
CA ASN A 30 16.15 -25.46 24.02
C ASN A 30 15.78 -25.70 25.49
N THR A 31 16.63 -25.36 26.48
CA THR A 31 16.25 -25.47 27.90
C THR A 31 15.01 -24.62 28.24
N GLN A 32 14.87 -23.45 27.60
CA GLN A 32 13.72 -22.55 27.81
C GLN A 32 12.61 -22.69 26.77
N TRP A 33 12.95 -23.02 25.53
CA TRP A 33 11.99 -23.04 24.42
C TRP A 33 12.26 -24.24 23.51
N GLN A 34 11.68 -25.40 23.82
CA GLN A 34 11.97 -26.64 23.11
C GLN A 34 11.64 -26.57 21.60
N ARG A 35 12.61 -26.93 20.75
CA ARG A 35 12.51 -27.02 19.29
C ARG A 35 13.46 -28.10 18.75
N SER A 36 13.20 -28.61 17.55
CA SER A 36 14.14 -29.55 16.90
C SER A 36 15.52 -28.91 16.68
N MET A 37 16.58 -29.71 16.88
CA MET A 37 17.97 -29.25 16.78
C MET A 37 18.27 -28.61 15.41
N GLY A 38 17.82 -29.23 14.31
CA GLY A 38 17.97 -28.64 12.97
C GLY A 38 17.35 -27.24 12.81
N ALA A 39 16.21 -26.97 13.46
CA ALA A 39 15.59 -25.65 13.45
C ALA A 39 16.38 -24.62 14.28
N ARG A 40 17.02 -25.04 15.37
CA ARG A 40 17.94 -24.20 16.17
C ARG A 40 19.20 -23.85 15.38
N LEU A 41 19.89 -24.85 14.84
CA LEU A 41 21.11 -24.67 14.05
C LEU A 41 20.85 -23.80 12.81
N HIS A 42 19.74 -24.02 12.11
CA HIS A 42 19.34 -23.15 10.99
C HIS A 42 19.08 -21.70 11.44
N SER A 43 18.44 -21.48 12.59
CA SER A 43 18.20 -20.12 13.11
C SER A 43 19.48 -19.41 13.55
N LEU A 44 20.43 -20.13 14.13
CA LEU A 44 21.69 -19.57 14.65
C LEU A 44 22.71 -19.29 13.54
N ARG A 45 22.78 -20.15 12.50
CA ARG A 45 23.61 -19.95 11.30
C ARG A 45 23.27 -18.70 10.48
N GLN A 46 22.16 -18.02 10.80
CA GLN A 46 21.76 -16.73 10.22
C GLN A 46 22.45 -15.52 10.87
N SER A 47 23.23 -15.73 11.93
CA SER A 47 23.96 -14.67 12.62
C SER A 47 24.99 -14.00 11.69
N SER A 48 24.98 -12.67 11.60
CA SER A 48 25.96 -11.89 10.83
C SER A 48 26.08 -10.43 11.32
N ASP A 49 27.15 -9.76 10.91
CA ASP A 49 27.36 -8.31 11.09
C ASP A 49 26.28 -7.44 10.43
N SER A 50 25.59 -7.95 9.40
CA SER A 50 24.51 -7.27 8.69
C SER A 50 23.12 -7.42 9.34
N TYR A 51 23.04 -8.16 10.45
CA TYR A 51 21.82 -8.57 11.18
C TYR A 51 20.99 -9.66 10.48
N PRO A 52 20.33 -10.56 11.25
CA PRO A 52 20.34 -10.66 12.71
C PRO A 52 21.72 -11.08 13.24
N ALA A 53 22.05 -10.69 14.47
CA ALA A 53 23.30 -11.04 15.14
C ALA A 53 22.98 -11.83 16.41
N CYS A 54 23.40 -13.09 16.50
CA CYS A 54 23.39 -13.83 17.75
C CYS A 54 24.65 -13.46 18.55
N LEU A 55 24.47 -13.02 19.78
CA LEU A 55 25.54 -12.70 20.73
C LEU A 55 25.55 -13.76 21.82
N VAL A 56 26.74 -14.25 22.17
CA VAL A 56 26.96 -15.18 23.28
C VAL A 56 27.73 -14.50 24.39
N LEU A 57 27.30 -14.69 25.64
CA LEU A 57 28.03 -14.30 26.84
C LEU A 57 28.85 -15.52 27.31
N LEU A 58 30.15 -15.33 27.45
CA LEU A 58 31.11 -16.36 27.85
C LEU A 58 31.79 -15.99 29.18
N LYS A 59 32.17 -17.00 29.95
CA LYS A 59 33.02 -16.89 31.15
C LYS A 59 34.24 -17.79 30.93
N GLY A 60 35.38 -17.19 30.57
CA GLY A 60 36.39 -17.94 29.79
C GLY A 60 35.76 -18.45 28.49
N ASP A 61 35.99 -19.71 28.13
CA ASP A 61 35.31 -20.37 27.00
C ASP A 61 33.92 -20.95 27.34
N MET A 62 33.50 -20.95 28.61
CA MET A 62 32.19 -21.47 28.98
C MET A 62 31.08 -20.54 28.49
N LEU A 63 30.29 -21.01 27.51
CA LEU A 63 29.04 -20.39 27.11
C LEU A 63 28.05 -20.37 28.28
N ILE A 64 27.64 -19.18 28.75
CA ILE A 64 26.71 -19.00 29.87
C ILE A 64 25.39 -18.31 29.50
N GLY A 65 25.34 -17.59 28.37
CA GLY A 65 24.12 -16.91 27.91
C GLY A 65 24.10 -16.59 26.43
N HIS A 66 22.92 -16.32 25.89
CA HIS A 66 22.69 -15.92 24.50
C HIS A 66 21.64 -14.80 24.42
N ALA A 67 21.82 -13.85 23.51
CA ALA A 67 20.78 -12.94 23.06
C ALA A 67 20.87 -12.72 21.53
N ARG A 68 19.73 -12.64 20.84
CA ARG A 68 19.68 -12.31 19.41
C ARG A 68 19.27 -10.85 19.24
N VAL A 69 19.99 -10.14 18.38
CA VAL A 69 19.75 -8.74 18.03
C VAL A 69 19.32 -8.67 16.57
N SER A 70 18.15 -8.08 16.32
CA SER A 70 17.55 -7.88 14.99
C SER A 70 17.28 -6.39 14.76
N ARG A 71 17.22 -5.90 13.51
CA ARG A 71 16.88 -4.48 13.24
C ARG A 71 15.39 -4.21 13.51
N VAL A 72 15.03 -2.96 13.79
CA VAL A 72 13.63 -2.48 13.78
C VAL A 72 13.42 -1.58 12.55
N LEU A 73 12.31 -1.76 11.83
CA LEU A 73 12.01 -0.96 10.64
C LEU A 73 11.78 0.53 10.97
N GLY A 74 12.30 1.42 10.12
CA GLY A 74 12.09 2.86 10.18
C GLY A 74 12.67 3.56 11.41
N ARG A 75 13.63 2.94 12.11
CA ARG A 75 14.24 3.48 13.35
C ARG A 75 15.71 3.10 13.46
N ARG A 76 16.53 3.98 14.04
CA ARG A 76 17.85 3.63 14.59
C ARG A 76 17.70 2.82 15.88
N SER A 77 17.11 1.62 15.78
CA SER A 77 16.80 0.79 16.94
C SER A 77 16.93 -0.70 16.64
N ALA A 78 17.30 -1.45 17.66
CA ALA A 78 17.37 -2.90 17.63
C ALA A 78 16.22 -3.53 18.43
N PHE A 79 15.82 -4.72 18.01
CA PHE A 79 14.96 -5.63 18.75
C PHE A 79 15.81 -6.75 19.34
N VAL A 80 15.67 -7.00 20.64
CA VAL A 80 16.40 -8.04 21.36
C VAL A 80 15.43 -9.18 21.67
N GLU A 81 15.79 -10.39 21.24
CA GLU A 81 14.95 -11.58 21.29
C GLU A 81 15.76 -12.81 21.71
N SER A 82 15.08 -13.89 22.14
CA SER A 82 15.74 -15.14 22.57
C SER A 82 16.83 -14.94 23.64
N VAL A 83 16.58 -14.05 24.62
CA VAL A 83 17.50 -13.75 25.73
C VAL A 83 17.46 -14.88 26.76
N VAL A 84 18.56 -15.59 26.96
CA VAL A 84 18.67 -16.72 27.90
C VAL A 84 20.01 -16.69 28.63
N VAL A 85 19.99 -17.12 29.89
CA VAL A 85 21.16 -17.46 30.70
C VAL A 85 20.94 -18.87 31.24
N ARG A 86 22.01 -19.68 31.32
CA ARG A 86 22.00 -21.02 31.94
C ARG A 86 21.22 -21.01 33.25
N ASP A 87 20.36 -22.00 33.42
CA ASP A 87 19.36 -22.07 34.48
C ASP A 87 20.01 -22.06 35.88
N GLU A 88 21.16 -22.72 36.02
CA GLU A 88 21.95 -22.84 37.25
C GLU A 88 22.68 -21.54 37.62
N LEU A 89 22.81 -20.61 36.66
CA LEU A 89 23.54 -19.34 36.80
C LEU A 89 22.59 -18.13 36.94
N ARG A 90 21.28 -18.36 37.08
CA ARG A 90 20.29 -17.29 37.31
C ARG A 90 20.42 -16.70 38.71
N GLY A 91 19.93 -15.47 38.87
CA GLY A 91 20.16 -14.66 40.08
C GLY A 91 21.57 -14.06 40.21
N GLN A 92 22.61 -14.73 39.70
CA GLN A 92 24.03 -14.33 39.81
C GLN A 92 24.45 -13.15 38.91
N GLY A 93 23.54 -12.24 38.56
CA GLY A 93 23.83 -11.03 37.78
C GLY A 93 24.15 -11.21 36.28
N TYR A 94 24.46 -12.41 35.78
CA TYR A 94 24.86 -12.60 34.37
C TYR A 94 23.80 -12.14 33.34
N GLY A 95 22.50 -12.13 33.69
CA GLY A 95 21.45 -11.56 32.84
C GLY A 95 21.60 -10.06 32.60
N ARG A 96 22.04 -9.31 33.62
CA ARG A 96 22.41 -7.89 33.52
C ARG A 96 23.65 -7.75 32.63
N ALA A 97 24.71 -8.51 32.89
CA ALA A 97 25.95 -8.46 32.11
C ALA A 97 25.73 -8.78 30.61
N LEU A 98 24.86 -9.75 30.30
CA LEU A 98 24.43 -10.05 28.93
C LEU A 98 23.76 -8.83 28.28
N MET A 99 22.78 -8.20 28.95
CA MET A 99 22.03 -7.08 28.38
C MET A 99 22.86 -5.79 28.27
N GLU A 100 23.74 -5.50 29.22
CA GLU A 100 24.71 -4.39 29.14
C GLU A 100 25.75 -4.64 28.02
N GLY A 101 26.10 -5.90 27.76
CA GLY A 101 26.90 -6.30 26.60
C GLY A 101 26.17 -6.11 25.26
N VAL A 102 24.89 -6.55 25.19
CA VAL A 102 23.99 -6.32 24.04
C VAL A 102 23.87 -4.83 23.74
N GLU A 103 23.71 -3.99 24.78
CA GLU A 103 23.62 -2.54 24.61
C GLU A 103 24.94 -1.94 24.08
N ARG A 104 26.09 -2.34 24.64
CA ARG A 104 27.41 -1.90 24.13
C ARG A 104 27.59 -2.25 22.65
N TYR A 105 27.29 -3.50 22.28
CA TYR A 105 27.32 -3.94 20.88
C TYR A 105 26.37 -3.09 20.01
N ALA A 106 25.12 -2.91 20.43
CA ALA A 106 24.14 -2.12 19.71
C ALA A 106 24.55 -0.65 19.51
N ARG A 107 25.16 -0.02 20.53
CA ARG A 107 25.72 1.34 20.45
C ARG A 107 26.85 1.42 19.42
N THR A 108 27.81 0.48 19.42
CA THR A 108 28.92 0.48 18.43
C THR A 108 28.44 0.35 16.98
N LYS A 109 27.27 -0.27 16.77
CA LYS A 109 26.65 -0.46 15.45
C LYS A 109 25.61 0.63 15.11
N GLY A 110 25.57 1.73 15.87
CA GLY A 110 24.83 2.95 15.55
C GLY A 110 23.35 3.00 15.99
N PHE A 111 22.87 2.02 16.78
CA PHE A 111 21.52 2.08 17.34
C PHE A 111 21.44 3.05 18.53
N THR A 112 20.31 3.74 18.65
CA THR A 112 20.03 4.70 19.75
C THR A 112 18.85 4.28 20.64
N ARG A 113 18.35 3.05 20.46
CA ARG A 113 17.28 2.46 21.28
C ARG A 113 17.26 0.93 21.15
N LEU A 114 16.92 0.25 22.25
CA LEU A 114 16.59 -1.17 22.27
C LEU A 114 15.08 -1.34 22.49
N TYR A 115 14.53 -2.41 21.94
CA TYR A 115 13.17 -2.90 22.16
C TYR A 115 13.21 -4.40 22.43
N LEU A 116 12.26 -4.92 23.20
CA LEU A 116 12.10 -6.36 23.46
C LEU A 116 10.65 -6.66 23.88
N THR A 117 10.31 -7.93 23.96
CA THR A 117 9.04 -8.43 24.50
C THR A 117 9.31 -9.44 25.61
N THR A 118 8.62 -9.29 26.75
CA THR A 118 8.63 -10.23 27.88
C THR A 118 7.20 -10.38 28.40
N HIS A 119 6.88 -11.56 28.92
CA HIS A 119 5.59 -11.86 29.55
C HIS A 119 5.74 -12.11 31.07
N ASP A 120 6.98 -12.30 31.54
CA ASP A 120 7.31 -12.98 32.79
C ASP A 120 8.53 -12.39 33.53
N LYS A 121 9.16 -11.34 32.98
CA LYS A 121 10.38 -10.68 33.50
C LYS A 121 10.33 -9.15 33.44
N GLN A 122 9.13 -8.55 33.43
CA GLN A 122 8.92 -7.10 33.32
C GLN A 122 9.78 -6.32 34.34
N TYR A 123 9.77 -6.74 35.61
CA TYR A 123 10.55 -6.11 36.68
C TYR A 123 12.07 -6.14 36.43
N PHE A 124 12.61 -7.23 35.88
CA PHE A 124 14.04 -7.33 35.59
C PHE A 124 14.48 -6.29 34.53
N TYR A 125 13.68 -6.12 33.47
CA TYR A 125 13.96 -5.12 32.45
C TYR A 125 13.72 -3.69 32.94
N ALA A 126 12.72 -3.45 33.79
CA ALA A 126 12.52 -2.15 34.45
C ALA A 126 13.72 -1.73 35.31
N HIS A 127 14.34 -2.66 36.05
CA HIS A 127 15.59 -2.43 36.82
C HIS A 127 16.86 -2.25 35.93
N MET A 128 16.69 -2.25 34.60
CA MET A 128 17.71 -1.87 33.62
C MET A 128 17.27 -0.66 32.76
N GLY A 129 16.23 0.07 33.17
CA GLY A 129 15.76 1.28 32.49
C GLY A 129 14.90 1.04 31.23
N PHE A 130 14.34 -0.16 31.05
CA PHE A 130 13.35 -0.39 29.99
C PHE A 130 11.96 0.07 30.42
N GLU A 131 11.35 0.95 29.61
CA GLU A 131 9.98 1.44 29.79
C GLU A 131 8.98 0.70 28.88
N LEU A 132 7.70 0.68 29.26
CA LEU A 132 6.63 0.16 28.40
C LEU A 132 6.46 1.05 27.16
N SER A 133 6.67 0.46 25.98
CA SER A 133 6.54 1.15 24.70
C SER A 133 5.40 0.59 23.85
N ARG A 134 5.05 1.30 22.77
CA ARG A 134 4.18 0.72 21.73
C ARG A 134 4.92 -0.44 21.05
N PRO A 135 4.19 -1.48 20.59
CA PRO A 135 4.80 -2.56 19.80
C PRO A 135 5.61 -2.03 18.62
N VAL A 136 6.73 -2.69 18.34
CA VAL A 136 7.57 -2.45 17.16
C VAL A 136 7.69 -3.73 16.33
N GLN A 137 8.01 -3.59 15.05
CA GLN A 137 8.18 -4.73 14.14
C GLN A 137 9.68 -4.98 13.90
N ASN A 138 10.11 -6.21 14.18
CA ASN A 138 11.48 -6.66 13.97
C ASN A 138 11.72 -7.10 12.52
N VAL A 139 12.91 -6.82 12.01
CA VAL A 139 13.43 -7.33 10.75
C VAL A 139 14.03 -8.71 11.01
N GLY A 140 13.15 -9.70 11.16
CA GLY A 140 13.55 -11.11 11.18
C GLY A 140 14.15 -11.54 9.83
N THR A 141 14.89 -12.65 9.83
CA THR A 141 15.69 -13.12 8.68
C THR A 141 14.88 -13.37 7.39
N LEU A 142 13.56 -13.52 7.50
CA LEU A 142 12.67 -13.62 6.34
C LEU A 142 12.67 -12.35 5.47
N ALA A 143 13.16 -11.20 5.96
CA ALA A 143 13.19 -9.94 5.21
C ALA A 143 14.00 -10.02 3.90
N SER A 144 15.04 -10.85 3.81
CA SER A 144 15.77 -11.09 2.55
C SER A 144 14.97 -11.89 1.52
N LEU A 145 13.88 -12.52 1.94
CA LEU A 145 12.94 -13.29 1.12
C LEU A 145 11.60 -12.54 0.90
N MET A 146 11.48 -11.30 1.39
CA MET A 146 10.28 -10.46 1.27
C MET A 146 10.38 -9.52 0.06
N PRO A 147 9.30 -9.36 -0.72
CA PRO A 147 9.20 -8.25 -1.67
C PRO A 147 9.21 -6.89 -0.95
N MET A 148 9.85 -5.88 -1.56
CA MET A 148 10.01 -4.54 -0.96
C MET A 148 8.65 -3.86 -0.71
N GLU A 149 7.63 -4.21 -1.50
CA GLU A 149 6.26 -3.73 -1.33
C GLU A 149 5.64 -4.09 0.02
N LEU A 150 6.15 -5.14 0.70
CA LEU A 150 5.71 -5.51 2.05
C LEU A 150 6.46 -4.71 3.11
N LEU A 151 7.79 -4.60 2.97
CA LEU A 151 8.64 -3.82 3.88
C LEU A 151 8.20 -2.34 3.92
N HIS A 152 7.93 -1.73 2.77
CA HIS A 152 7.46 -0.34 2.71
C HIS A 152 6.00 -0.14 3.18
N LYS A 153 5.20 -1.20 3.35
CA LYS A 153 3.87 -1.09 3.98
C LYS A 153 3.95 -0.97 5.50
N PHE A 154 4.89 -1.66 6.15
CA PHE A 154 5.09 -1.57 7.59
C PHE A 154 5.46 -0.15 8.05
N CYS A 155 6.32 0.54 7.28
CA CYS A 155 6.67 1.94 7.54
C CYS A 155 5.45 2.87 7.35
N ARG A 156 4.71 2.71 6.25
CA ARG A 156 3.46 3.46 6.00
C ARG A 156 2.43 3.26 7.11
N THR A 157 2.33 2.09 7.76
CA THR A 157 1.41 1.90 8.90
C THR A 157 1.83 2.71 10.13
N ALA A 158 3.11 2.71 10.51
CA ALA A 158 3.60 3.46 11.67
C ALA A 158 3.43 4.98 11.53
N GLU A 159 3.60 5.51 10.32
CA GLU A 159 3.46 6.94 10.01
C GLU A 159 2.01 7.44 10.17
N ASN A 160 1.03 6.67 9.68
CA ASN A 160 -0.38 7.08 9.66
C ASN A 160 -0.96 7.26 11.08
N GLU A 161 -0.52 6.45 12.06
CA GLU A 161 -0.95 6.59 13.46
C GLU A 161 -0.40 7.87 14.12
N VAL A 162 0.88 8.18 13.89
CA VAL A 162 1.53 9.38 14.45
C VAL A 162 0.86 10.65 13.90
N ASP A 163 0.52 10.67 12.61
CA ASP A 163 -0.10 11.83 11.96
C ASP A 163 -1.57 12.02 12.41
N ALA A 164 -2.31 10.94 12.62
CA ALA A 164 -3.64 10.97 13.23
C ALA A 164 -3.60 11.51 14.68
N GLN A 165 -2.56 11.15 15.44
CA GLN A 165 -2.43 11.55 16.84
C GLN A 165 -1.89 12.98 17.01
N LYS A 166 -1.04 13.46 16.10
CA LYS A 166 -0.70 14.90 15.99
C LYS A 166 -1.93 15.74 15.70
N LYS A 167 -2.77 15.35 14.73
CA LYS A 167 -4.02 16.08 14.40
C LYS A 167 -5.03 16.09 15.57
N ARG A 168 -5.12 15.00 16.34
CA ARG A 168 -5.93 14.99 17.58
C ARG A 168 -5.38 15.92 18.67
N LYS A 169 -4.06 16.04 18.86
CA LYS A 169 -3.48 16.98 19.84
C LYS A 169 -3.60 18.45 19.40
N ALA A 170 -3.44 18.75 18.11
CA ALA A 170 -3.55 20.11 17.59
C ALA A 170 -4.94 20.74 17.80
N HIS A 171 -6.01 19.94 17.84
CA HIS A 171 -7.37 20.42 18.12
C HIS A 171 -7.69 20.63 19.61
N ILE A 172 -6.77 20.32 20.54
CA ILE A 172 -6.99 20.42 21.99
C ILE A 172 -6.11 21.52 22.63
N ALA A 173 -5.13 22.06 21.89
CA ALA A 173 -4.14 23.00 22.41
C ALA A 173 -4.08 24.31 21.60
N ALA A 174 -5.13 25.13 21.70
CA ALA A 174 -5.15 26.50 21.20
C ALA A 174 -6.05 27.39 22.09
N PRO A 175 -5.49 28.30 22.92
CA PRO A 175 -6.28 29.28 23.67
C PRO A 175 -6.85 30.36 22.75
N ASN A 176 -8.13 30.70 22.91
CA ASN A 176 -8.77 31.81 22.19
C ASN A 176 -8.46 33.15 22.88
N THR A 177 -7.51 33.92 22.33
CA THR A 177 -7.34 35.34 22.65
C THR A 177 -6.98 36.14 21.39
N ASN A 178 -7.92 36.94 20.89
CA ASN A 178 -7.66 38.13 20.06
C ASN A 178 -8.85 39.10 20.16
N PRO A 179 -8.63 40.43 20.12
CA PRO A 179 -9.67 41.43 20.32
C PRO A 179 -10.57 41.63 19.10
N PRO A 180 -11.76 42.25 19.26
CA PRO A 180 -12.70 42.51 18.16
C PRO A 180 -12.20 43.61 17.21
N LEU A 181 -12.53 43.45 15.92
CA LEU A 181 -12.32 44.45 14.86
C LEU A 181 -13.62 45.23 14.57
N PRO A 182 -13.54 46.48 14.08
CA PRO A 182 -14.70 47.36 13.89
C PRO A 182 -15.56 47.01 12.65
N PRO A 183 -16.83 47.46 12.60
CA PRO A 183 -17.74 47.17 11.50
C PRO A 183 -17.46 47.99 10.22
N PRO A 184 -17.77 47.45 9.02
CA PRO A 184 -17.64 48.17 7.74
C PRO A 184 -18.84 49.10 7.43
N PRO A 185 -18.65 50.10 6.54
CA PRO A 185 -19.72 51.03 6.12
C PRO A 185 -20.69 50.43 5.07
N PRO A 186 -21.89 51.03 4.87
CA PRO A 186 -22.96 50.52 4.02
C PRO A 186 -22.99 51.09 2.58
N ASN A 187 -23.99 50.65 1.81
CA ASN A 187 -24.43 51.11 0.46
C ASN A 187 -23.58 50.60 -0.73
N THR A 188 -24.12 50.34 -1.93
CA THR A 188 -25.51 50.50 -2.45
C THR A 188 -25.82 49.45 -3.54
N VAL A 189 -27.10 49.21 -3.85
CA VAL A 189 -27.55 48.45 -5.04
C VAL A 189 -28.58 49.28 -5.83
N PRO A 190 -28.41 49.50 -7.15
CA PRO A 190 -29.44 50.10 -7.99
C PRO A 190 -30.58 49.11 -8.35
N LEU A 191 -31.80 49.61 -8.44
CA LEU A 191 -32.99 48.85 -8.85
C LEU A 191 -32.96 48.49 -10.35
N THR A 192 -33.66 47.41 -10.72
CA THR A 192 -34.68 47.49 -11.78
C THR A 192 -35.73 46.38 -11.63
N SER A 193 -37.00 46.76 -11.77
CA SER A 193 -38.21 45.92 -11.72
C SER A 193 -39.33 46.70 -12.40
N PRO A 194 -40.26 46.05 -13.14
CA PRO A 194 -41.52 45.60 -12.52
C PRO A 194 -42.04 44.28 -13.17
N SER A 195 -43.25 43.70 -12.98
CA SER A 195 -44.49 44.10 -12.29
C SER A 195 -45.44 42.88 -12.07
N HIS A 196 -46.04 42.75 -10.87
CA HIS A 196 -47.47 42.43 -10.55
C HIS A 196 -48.22 41.19 -11.14
N PRO A 197 -49.42 40.79 -10.61
CA PRO A 197 -50.04 41.07 -9.28
C PRO A 197 -50.70 39.87 -8.52
N SER A 198 -50.62 39.93 -7.18
CA SER A 198 -51.70 39.79 -6.16
C SER A 198 -52.68 38.60 -6.05
N SER A 199 -52.67 37.93 -4.88
CA SER A 199 -53.80 37.70 -3.92
C SER A 199 -53.38 36.70 -2.82
N LEU A 200 -53.87 36.66 -1.56
CA LEU A 200 -54.67 37.57 -0.68
C LEU A 200 -54.30 37.22 0.81
N SER A 201 -54.65 38.06 1.81
CA SER A 201 -54.01 38.03 3.16
C SER A 201 -54.99 38.03 4.39
N PRO A 202 -54.63 38.42 5.66
CA PRO A 202 -54.77 37.53 6.83
C PRO A 202 -55.65 38.09 7.99
N PRO A 203 -55.82 37.34 9.11
CA PRO A 203 -55.12 37.67 10.37
C PRO A 203 -54.77 36.39 11.21
N SER A 204 -54.62 36.41 12.54
CA SER A 204 -53.55 36.98 13.39
C SER A 204 -53.83 36.68 14.89
N SER A 205 -52.82 36.35 15.74
CA SER A 205 -52.78 36.58 17.21
C SER A 205 -51.47 36.09 17.88
N ALA A 206 -51.29 36.34 19.19
CA ALA A 206 -50.03 36.42 19.95
C ALA A 206 -50.23 35.93 21.42
N VAL A 207 -49.28 35.72 22.37
CA VAL A 207 -47.79 35.66 22.52
C VAL A 207 -47.50 35.18 23.99
N HIS A 208 -46.26 34.81 24.41
CA HIS A 208 -45.61 35.18 25.74
C HIS A 208 -44.32 34.36 26.10
N PRO A 209 -43.47 34.81 27.07
CA PRO A 209 -42.07 34.32 27.30
C PRO A 209 -41.79 33.56 28.64
N PRO A 210 -40.56 33.04 28.87
CA PRO A 210 -40.17 32.26 30.07
C PRO A 210 -39.47 33.04 31.24
N PRO A 211 -39.35 32.45 32.46
CA PRO A 211 -38.83 33.10 33.70
C PRO A 211 -37.34 32.81 34.09
N PRO A 212 -36.78 33.49 35.13
CA PRO A 212 -35.32 33.52 35.47
C PRO A 212 -34.85 32.65 36.68
N PRO A 213 -33.52 32.55 36.97
CA PRO A 213 -32.95 31.64 38.00
C PRO A 213 -32.61 32.25 39.39
N PRO A 214 -32.43 31.42 40.46
CA PRO A 214 -32.09 31.84 41.84
C PRO A 214 -30.58 31.77 42.23
N PRO A 215 -30.14 32.29 43.42
CA PRO A 215 -28.75 32.68 43.71
C PRO A 215 -27.95 31.82 44.73
N THR A 216 -26.71 32.24 45.04
CA THR A 216 -25.68 31.57 45.89
C THR A 216 -25.19 32.41 47.09
N LEU A 217 -24.73 31.80 48.19
CA LEU A 217 -23.80 32.27 49.29
C LEU A 217 -23.84 31.24 50.47
N PRO A 218 -23.01 31.29 51.55
CA PRO A 218 -21.60 31.69 51.75
C PRO A 218 -20.73 30.58 52.46
N PRO A 219 -19.40 30.78 52.69
CA PRO A 219 -18.50 29.80 53.35
C PRO A 219 -17.94 30.21 54.75
N PHE A 220 -17.58 29.24 55.62
CA PHE A 220 -16.93 29.43 56.95
C PHE A 220 -16.21 28.11 57.44
N PRO A 221 -15.41 28.03 58.54
CA PRO A 221 -13.95 28.21 58.47
C PRO A 221 -13.11 27.08 59.16
N SER A 222 -11.78 27.24 59.20
CA SER A 222 -10.79 26.27 59.73
C SER A 222 -10.27 26.57 61.16
N ARG A 223 -9.80 25.56 61.92
CA ARG A 223 -9.00 25.79 63.15
C ARG A 223 -8.03 24.67 63.61
N SER A 224 -6.79 25.06 63.91
CA SER A 224 -5.82 24.57 64.93
C SER A 224 -5.38 23.08 65.03
N SER A 225 -4.05 22.88 64.95
CA SER A 225 -3.22 21.68 65.29
C SER A 225 -2.94 21.54 66.81
N PRO A 226 -2.22 20.50 67.34
CA PRO A 226 -0.75 20.33 67.17
C PRO A 226 -0.11 18.90 67.26
N SER A 227 1.18 18.79 66.85
CA SER A 227 2.24 17.80 67.26
C SER A 227 2.03 16.27 67.07
N SER A 228 3.03 15.43 66.76
CA SER A 228 4.48 15.59 66.45
C SER A 228 5.08 14.29 65.82
N VAL A 229 6.42 14.21 65.69
CA VAL A 229 7.27 13.06 65.24
C VAL A 229 7.24 12.76 63.70
N PRO A 230 8.13 11.88 63.16
CA PRO A 230 9.26 12.24 62.30
C PRO A 230 9.00 12.11 60.78
N PRO A 231 9.88 12.64 59.89
CA PRO A 231 9.63 12.64 58.44
C PRO A 231 9.66 11.24 57.79
N PRO A 232 8.61 10.81 57.08
CA PRO A 232 8.63 9.65 56.20
C PRO A 232 9.27 9.96 54.84
N ALA A 233 9.52 8.92 54.04
CA ALA A 233 10.04 9.04 52.68
C ALA A 233 9.13 9.88 51.75
N PRO A 234 9.68 10.57 50.73
CA PRO A 234 8.91 11.42 49.83
C PRO A 234 7.84 10.63 49.07
N ALA A 235 6.59 11.11 49.13
CA ALA A 235 5.42 10.42 48.60
C ALA A 235 5.33 10.49 47.06
N LEU A 236 4.65 9.49 46.50
CA LEU A 236 4.29 9.42 45.08
C LEU A 236 3.33 10.55 44.68
N PRO A 237 3.41 11.10 43.45
CA PRO A 237 2.30 11.84 42.86
C PRO A 237 1.10 10.90 42.64
N PRO A 238 -0.15 11.40 42.68
CA PRO A 238 -1.34 10.57 42.78
C PRO A 238 -1.61 9.77 41.50
N SER A 239 -1.35 8.46 41.54
CA SER A 239 -1.78 7.52 40.51
C SER A 239 -3.21 7.03 40.78
N SER A 240 -4.19 7.65 40.13
CA SER A 240 -5.59 7.19 40.13
C SER A 240 -5.77 5.92 39.29
N TRP A 241 -5.38 4.78 39.84
CA TRP A 241 -5.59 3.46 39.23
C TRP A 241 -7.08 3.05 39.27
N VAL A 242 -7.75 3.15 38.12
CA VAL A 242 -8.73 2.15 37.69
C VAL A 242 -8.55 1.86 36.19
N PRO A 243 -7.55 1.05 35.80
CA PRO A 243 -7.71 0.22 34.62
C PRO A 243 -8.71 -0.89 34.95
N VAL A 244 -9.69 -1.12 34.07
CA VAL A 244 -10.48 -2.35 34.13
C VAL A 244 -9.57 -3.50 33.70
N GLU A 245 -9.50 -4.54 34.52
CA GLU A 245 -8.72 -5.74 34.19
C GLU A 245 -9.31 -6.45 32.96
N GLN A 246 -8.47 -6.70 31.96
CA GLN A 246 -8.62 -7.89 31.13
C GLN A 246 -7.63 -8.92 31.66
N THR A 247 -8.13 -9.85 32.49
CA THR A 247 -7.34 -10.99 32.97
C THR A 247 -6.99 -11.92 31.79
N LEU A 248 -5.82 -12.56 31.88
CA LEU A 248 -5.18 -13.23 30.73
C LEU A 248 -5.58 -14.72 30.58
N GLU A 249 -6.74 -15.10 31.11
CA GLU A 249 -7.21 -16.50 31.18
C GLU A 249 -8.19 -16.89 30.04
N GLN A 250 -8.58 -15.96 29.16
CA GLN A 250 -9.48 -16.25 28.04
C GLN A 250 -8.88 -15.83 26.68
N THR A 251 -8.36 -16.81 25.94
CA THR A 251 -7.93 -16.64 24.54
C THR A 251 -9.11 -16.82 23.58
N PRO A 252 -9.39 -15.87 22.65
CA PRO A 252 -10.57 -15.91 21.78
C PRO A 252 -10.43 -16.86 20.57
N TYR A 253 -9.68 -17.95 20.71
CA TYR A 253 -9.50 -18.98 19.70
C TYR A 253 -9.59 -20.37 20.34
N THR A 254 -10.82 -20.83 20.50
CA THR A 254 -11.14 -22.25 20.64
C THR A 254 -11.34 -22.87 19.25
N ASP A 255 -11.27 -24.20 19.18
CA ASP A 255 -11.78 -24.92 18.01
C ASP A 255 -13.33 -24.92 17.96
N HIS A 256 -13.91 -25.58 16.97
CA HIS A 256 -15.35 -25.71 16.79
C HIS A 256 -16.04 -26.65 17.81
N ARG A 257 -15.37 -27.02 18.91
CA ARG A 257 -15.94 -27.71 20.08
C ARG A 257 -15.57 -27.07 21.42
N GLY A 258 -14.73 -26.03 21.46
CA GLY A 258 -14.54 -25.17 22.63
C GLY A 258 -13.22 -25.33 23.39
N LEU A 259 -12.19 -25.98 22.84
CA LEU A 259 -10.91 -26.21 23.55
C LEU A 259 -9.72 -25.38 23.02
N PRO A 260 -8.76 -24.98 23.89
CA PRO A 260 -7.57 -24.22 23.52
C PRO A 260 -6.46 -25.13 22.95
N SER A 261 -5.71 -24.63 21.96
CA SER A 261 -4.83 -25.46 21.13
C SER A 261 -3.33 -25.29 21.40
N SER A 262 -2.69 -26.32 21.96
CA SER A 262 -1.24 -26.57 21.79
C SER A 262 -0.92 -28.07 21.91
N LEU A 263 0.25 -28.49 21.40
CA LEU A 263 0.76 -29.87 21.33
C LEU A 263 -0.01 -30.83 20.40
N PHE A 264 0.51 -30.97 19.17
CA PHE A 264 0.41 -32.24 18.44
C PHE A 264 1.29 -33.29 19.15
N ASN A 265 0.86 -34.54 19.18
CA ASN A 265 1.74 -35.68 19.42
C ASN A 265 1.50 -36.75 18.35
N PHE A 266 2.54 -37.51 17.98
CA PHE A 266 2.51 -38.42 16.82
C PHE A 266 2.73 -39.87 17.27
N SER A 267 1.63 -40.59 17.48
CA SER A 267 1.52 -42.05 17.73
C SER A 267 0.01 -42.39 17.69
N ASP A 268 -0.44 -43.54 17.20
CA ASP A 268 0.32 -44.71 16.76
C ASP A 268 -0.43 -45.57 15.71
N ILE A 269 0.30 -46.53 15.13
CA ILE A 269 -0.17 -47.78 14.49
C ILE A 269 -1.01 -47.66 13.19
N ALA A 270 -0.71 -48.55 12.24
CA ALA A 270 -1.44 -48.76 10.98
C ALA A 270 -2.19 -50.11 10.97
N THR A 271 -3.21 -50.25 10.12
CA THR A 271 -3.49 -51.49 9.34
C THR A 271 -4.68 -51.31 8.38
N SER A 272 -4.74 -52.17 7.35
CA SER A 272 -5.80 -52.25 6.31
C SER A 272 -5.90 -51.03 5.37
N GLY A 273 -6.19 -51.18 4.07
CA GLY A 273 -6.68 -52.33 3.30
C GLY A 273 -8.09 -52.02 2.76
N ALA A 274 -8.41 -52.15 1.46
CA ALA A 274 -7.60 -52.63 0.34
C ALA A 274 -8.05 -52.03 -1.01
N ILE A 275 -7.42 -52.52 -2.08
CA ILE A 275 -7.63 -52.26 -3.52
C ILE A 275 -9.11 -52.23 -3.94
N MET A 276 -9.49 -51.27 -4.80
CA MET A 276 -10.37 -51.58 -5.93
C MET A 276 -10.12 -50.67 -7.14
N PHE A 277 -9.94 -51.28 -8.32
CA PHE A 277 -9.83 -50.61 -9.61
C PHE A 277 -11.13 -50.85 -10.40
N CYS A 278 -11.86 -49.78 -10.74
CA CYS A 278 -12.83 -49.74 -11.85
C CYS A 278 -13.23 -48.26 -12.07
N GLY A 279 -13.53 -47.78 -13.27
CA GLY A 279 -13.41 -48.39 -14.59
C GLY A 279 -14.31 -47.66 -15.59
N SER A 280 -13.71 -47.04 -16.61
CA SER A 280 -14.31 -46.57 -17.88
C SER A 280 -15.72 -45.96 -17.87
N SER A 281 -15.81 -44.67 -18.22
CA SER A 281 -16.90 -44.16 -19.08
C SER A 281 -16.40 -42.98 -19.91
N LEU A 282 -15.99 -43.26 -21.14
CA LEU A 282 -15.92 -42.25 -22.19
C LEU A 282 -17.35 -41.96 -22.66
N LEU A 283 -17.73 -40.68 -22.73
CA LEU A 283 -18.89 -40.26 -23.52
C LEU A 283 -18.60 -38.91 -24.17
N THR A 284 -18.94 -38.83 -25.46
CA THR A 284 -18.50 -37.78 -26.37
C THR A 284 -19.35 -36.52 -26.25
N PHE A 285 -18.68 -35.37 -26.06
CA PHE A 285 -19.32 -34.05 -26.22
C PHE A 285 -18.46 -33.11 -27.08
N THR A 286 -18.18 -33.55 -28.32
CA THR A 286 -17.80 -32.64 -29.40
C THR A 286 -19.03 -31.94 -29.94
N LEU A 287 -19.12 -30.62 -29.77
CA LEU A 287 -19.61 -29.66 -30.79
C LEU A 287 -19.32 -28.21 -30.34
N PHE A 288 -19.02 -27.34 -31.30
CA PHE A 288 -18.89 -25.88 -31.16
C PHE A 288 -17.88 -25.30 -30.15
N PHE A 289 -16.61 -25.65 -30.29
CA PHE A 289 -15.50 -24.76 -29.93
C PHE A 289 -14.67 -24.39 -31.17
N ASN A 290 -15.21 -23.51 -32.01
CA ASN A 290 -14.45 -22.93 -33.11
C ASN A 290 -13.49 -21.84 -32.60
N GLY A 291 -12.20 -22.13 -32.65
CA GLY A 291 -11.17 -21.12 -32.90
C GLY A 291 -10.98 -20.01 -31.87
N ILE A 292 -10.61 -20.34 -30.62
CA ILE A 292 -9.64 -19.49 -29.91
C ILE A 292 -8.29 -20.22 -29.93
N VAL A 293 -7.60 -20.07 -31.05
CA VAL A 293 -6.14 -20.21 -31.10
C VAL A 293 -5.57 -19.21 -30.09
N SER A 294 -4.49 -19.57 -29.40
CA SER A 294 -3.76 -18.65 -28.52
C SER A 294 -3.04 -17.59 -29.36
N ASP A 295 -3.78 -16.60 -29.85
CA ASP A 295 -3.24 -15.46 -30.58
C ASP A 295 -2.13 -14.80 -29.77
N SER A 296 -0.98 -14.59 -30.41
CA SER A 296 0.16 -13.87 -29.83
C SER A 296 -0.05 -12.36 -29.94
N GLY A 297 -1.27 -11.94 -29.61
CA GLY A 297 -1.82 -10.62 -29.90
C GLY A 297 -1.43 -9.54 -28.90
N SER A 298 -1.79 -8.31 -29.23
CA SER A 298 -1.70 -7.19 -28.30
C SER A 298 -2.56 -7.43 -27.07
N VAL A 299 -2.05 -7.06 -25.89
CA VAL A 299 -2.82 -7.14 -24.63
C VAL A 299 -4.03 -6.23 -24.64
N ILE A 300 -3.99 -5.15 -25.43
CA ILE A 300 -5.20 -4.46 -25.87
C ILE A 300 -5.82 -5.33 -26.98
N ARG A 301 -6.83 -6.13 -26.62
CA ARG A 301 -7.57 -6.95 -27.59
C ARG A 301 -8.15 -6.03 -28.67
N LYS A 302 -8.01 -6.43 -29.95
CA LYS A 302 -8.55 -5.72 -31.13
C LYS A 302 -10.09 -5.61 -31.17
N GLN A 303 -10.80 -6.06 -30.13
CA GLN A 303 -12.24 -6.36 -30.15
C GLN A 303 -12.99 -5.91 -28.88
N GLY A 304 -12.38 -5.14 -27.97
CA GLY A 304 -13.12 -4.62 -26.80
C GLY A 304 -12.30 -4.14 -25.61
N PHE A 305 -12.94 -4.18 -24.43
CA PHE A 305 -12.38 -3.83 -23.12
C PHE A 305 -11.45 -4.94 -22.58
N SER A 306 -10.21 -4.61 -22.20
CA SER A 306 -9.19 -5.60 -21.81
C SER A 306 -8.97 -5.65 -20.29
N VAL A 307 -9.37 -6.75 -19.63
CA VAL A 307 -9.17 -6.94 -18.17
C VAL A 307 -7.89 -7.72 -17.89
N VAL A 308 -6.95 -7.11 -17.16
CA VAL A 308 -5.59 -7.67 -16.98
C VAL A 308 -5.26 -7.90 -15.51
N TRP A 309 -4.77 -9.10 -15.19
CA TRP A 309 -4.43 -9.54 -13.84
C TRP A 309 -2.99 -9.17 -13.47
N ASN A 310 -2.84 -8.34 -12.44
CA ASN A 310 -1.55 -8.00 -11.85
C ASN A 310 -1.55 -8.27 -10.34
N MET A 311 -1.91 -9.51 -9.97
CA MET A 311 -1.89 -10.00 -8.58
C MET A 311 -0.90 -11.16 -8.44
N PRO A 312 -0.01 -11.19 -7.43
CA PRO A 312 1.06 -12.19 -7.30
C PRO A 312 0.49 -13.53 -6.78
N THR A 313 -0.19 -14.24 -7.66
CA THR A 313 -1.13 -15.33 -7.33
C THR A 313 -0.65 -16.73 -7.67
N ALA A 314 0.49 -16.87 -8.36
CA ALA A 314 1.13 -18.16 -8.65
C ALA A 314 1.26 -19.12 -7.46
N LYS A 315 1.39 -18.61 -6.21
CA LYS A 315 1.41 -19.45 -4.99
C LYS A 315 0.11 -20.23 -4.76
N CYS A 316 -1.03 -19.73 -5.23
CA CYS A 316 -2.32 -20.41 -5.08
C CYS A 316 -2.30 -21.77 -5.76
N GLN A 317 -1.90 -21.85 -7.02
CA GLN A 317 -1.69 -23.12 -7.70
C GLN A 317 -0.44 -23.85 -7.16
N ASN A 318 0.72 -23.21 -7.21
CA ASN A 318 2.02 -23.88 -7.08
C ASN A 318 2.37 -24.33 -5.65
N VAL A 319 1.68 -23.82 -4.62
CA VAL A 319 1.94 -24.16 -3.21
C VAL A 319 0.68 -24.71 -2.51
N PHE A 320 -0.51 -24.26 -2.90
CA PHE A 320 -1.75 -24.59 -2.19
C PHE A 320 -2.73 -25.49 -2.97
N GLY A 321 -2.45 -25.78 -4.25
CA GLY A 321 -3.33 -26.58 -5.12
C GLY A 321 -4.65 -25.90 -5.46
N VAL A 322 -4.70 -24.56 -5.39
CA VAL A 322 -5.90 -23.75 -5.64
C VAL A 322 -5.76 -23.02 -6.97
N SER A 323 -6.36 -23.58 -8.01
CA SER A 323 -6.46 -22.91 -9.32
C SER A 323 -7.38 -21.69 -9.23
N LEU A 324 -7.02 -20.63 -9.95
CA LEU A 324 -7.85 -19.46 -10.19
C LEU A 324 -8.22 -19.45 -11.68
N SER A 325 -9.50 -19.61 -12.01
CA SER A 325 -10.00 -19.81 -13.38
C SER A 325 -10.03 -18.53 -14.26
N LEU A 326 -8.97 -17.70 -14.18
CA LEU A 326 -8.90 -16.37 -14.80
C LEU A 326 -9.27 -16.35 -16.29
N HIS A 327 -8.80 -17.35 -17.05
CA HIS A 327 -9.09 -17.47 -18.49
C HIS A 327 -10.58 -17.61 -18.81
N GLN A 328 -11.36 -18.29 -17.96
CA GLN A 328 -12.78 -18.57 -18.20
C GLN A 328 -13.61 -17.27 -18.26
N HIS A 329 -13.18 -16.23 -17.55
CA HIS A 329 -13.84 -14.92 -17.51
C HIS A 329 -13.11 -13.85 -18.35
N GLY A 330 -12.33 -14.28 -19.35
CA GLY A 330 -11.59 -13.40 -20.26
C GLY A 330 -10.41 -12.64 -19.64
N ILE A 331 -10.03 -12.92 -18.39
CA ILE A 331 -9.00 -12.17 -17.68
C ILE A 331 -7.60 -12.53 -18.23
N ILE A 332 -6.96 -11.55 -18.85
CA ILE A 332 -5.61 -11.65 -19.41
C ILE A 332 -4.61 -11.73 -18.26
N HIS A 333 -3.70 -12.71 -18.28
CA HIS A 333 -2.73 -12.92 -17.21
C HIS A 333 -1.47 -13.61 -17.75
N ASN A 334 -0.31 -13.32 -17.16
CA ASN A 334 0.95 -13.98 -17.53
C ASN A 334 0.90 -15.49 -17.27
N THR A 335 1.61 -16.26 -18.09
CA THR A 335 1.78 -17.71 -18.02
C THR A 335 2.20 -18.16 -16.61
N GLY A 336 1.41 -19.07 -16.03
CA GLY A 336 1.61 -19.56 -14.66
C GLY A 336 1.31 -18.52 -13.56
N GLN A 337 0.53 -17.47 -13.87
CA GLN A 337 0.17 -16.36 -12.97
C GLN A 337 1.39 -15.65 -12.35
N LYS A 338 2.50 -15.61 -13.12
CA LYS A 338 3.72 -14.87 -12.76
C LYS A 338 3.42 -13.37 -12.65
N PHE A 339 4.01 -12.70 -11.65
CA PHE A 339 3.77 -11.26 -11.45
C PHE A 339 4.37 -10.36 -12.54
N ARG A 340 5.37 -10.87 -13.26
CA ARG A 340 5.95 -10.25 -14.46
C ARG A 340 6.03 -11.32 -15.55
N GLY A 341 5.74 -10.93 -16.78
CA GLY A 341 5.68 -11.81 -17.93
C GLY A 341 5.28 -11.08 -19.21
N GLU A 342 4.76 -11.85 -20.14
CA GLU A 342 4.42 -11.49 -21.52
C GLU A 342 3.21 -10.56 -21.66
N SER A 343 2.22 -10.65 -20.76
CA SER A 343 1.07 -9.75 -20.77
C SER A 343 1.33 -8.47 -19.98
N ILE A 344 1.89 -8.58 -18.78
CA ILE A 344 2.17 -7.44 -17.90
C ILE A 344 3.46 -7.64 -17.12
N SER A 345 4.28 -6.59 -17.08
CA SER A 345 5.45 -6.48 -16.23
C SER A 345 5.45 -5.14 -15.50
N LEU A 346 5.23 -5.20 -14.19
CA LEU A 346 5.34 -4.06 -13.27
C LEU A 346 6.78 -3.95 -12.72
N PHE A 347 7.32 -2.74 -12.70
CA PHE A 347 8.68 -2.42 -12.27
C PHE A 347 8.67 -1.50 -11.04
N TYR A 348 8.73 -2.10 -9.85
CA TYR A 348 8.90 -1.40 -8.58
C TYR A 348 10.25 -0.66 -8.46
N GLU A 349 10.40 0.20 -7.46
CA GLU A 349 11.54 1.12 -7.25
C GLU A 349 12.94 0.47 -7.32
N SER A 350 13.04 -0.80 -6.92
CA SER A 350 14.27 -1.60 -6.85
C SER A 350 14.48 -2.52 -8.07
N ARG A 351 13.63 -2.42 -9.11
CA ARG A 351 13.52 -3.40 -10.21
C ARG A 351 13.71 -2.83 -11.63
N LEU A 352 13.94 -1.52 -11.76
CA LEU A 352 14.30 -0.86 -13.01
C LEU A 352 15.32 0.26 -12.75
N GLY A 353 16.56 0.01 -13.15
CA GLY A 353 17.68 0.95 -13.05
C GLY A 353 18.13 1.26 -11.63
N LEU A 354 18.89 2.35 -11.50
CA LEU A 354 19.33 2.93 -10.22
C LEU A 354 18.43 4.12 -9.87
N TYR A 355 17.17 3.85 -9.52
CA TYR A 355 16.21 4.91 -9.17
C TYR A 355 16.66 5.62 -7.87
N PRO A 356 16.82 6.96 -7.85
CA PRO A 356 17.22 7.71 -6.65
C PRO A 356 16.04 7.85 -5.70
N TYR A 357 16.17 7.45 -4.44
CA TYR A 357 15.15 7.67 -3.42
C TYR A 357 15.70 7.72 -1.99
N ILE A 358 14.97 8.40 -1.10
CA ILE A 358 15.18 8.34 0.34
C ILE A 358 14.38 7.15 0.87
N ASP A 359 15.03 6.23 1.60
CA ASP A 359 14.39 5.06 2.19
C ASP A 359 13.58 5.39 3.46
N CYS A 360 13.06 4.36 4.13
CA CYS A 360 12.25 4.53 5.35
C CYS A 360 13.09 4.80 6.62
N GLU A 361 14.40 4.65 6.54
CA GLU A 361 15.37 4.96 7.58
C GLU A 361 15.92 6.39 7.41
N GLY A 362 15.60 7.06 6.29
CA GLY A 362 16.05 8.39 5.92
C GLY A 362 17.36 8.41 5.12
N LEU A 363 17.83 7.26 4.65
CA LEU A 363 19.09 7.12 3.92
C LEU A 363 18.89 7.34 2.41
N SER A 364 19.90 7.96 1.78
CA SER A 364 19.88 8.29 0.35
C SER A 364 20.33 7.12 -0.51
N VAL A 365 19.38 6.37 -1.07
CA VAL A 365 19.64 5.30 -2.05
C VAL A 365 19.85 5.93 -3.43
N ASN A 366 20.91 5.51 -4.13
CA ASN A 366 21.33 6.04 -5.44
C ASN A 366 21.42 7.59 -5.50
N GLY A 367 21.84 8.22 -4.41
CA GLY A 367 21.93 9.69 -4.28
C GLY A 367 20.72 10.37 -3.63
N GLY A 368 19.63 9.64 -3.36
CA GLY A 368 18.47 10.11 -2.58
C GLY A 368 17.51 11.01 -3.36
N VAL A 369 18.03 12.04 -4.04
CA VAL A 369 17.27 12.96 -4.91
C VAL A 369 17.76 12.88 -6.37
N PRO A 370 16.90 13.16 -7.37
CA PRO A 370 17.25 13.00 -8.79
C PRO A 370 18.52 13.74 -9.22
N GLN A 371 18.75 14.97 -8.73
CA GLN A 371 19.94 15.76 -9.09
C GLN A 371 21.26 15.30 -8.43
N LYS A 372 21.23 14.22 -7.64
CA LYS A 372 22.42 13.48 -7.15
C LYS A 372 22.50 12.06 -7.70
N GLY A 373 21.50 11.61 -8.46
CA GLY A 373 21.52 10.29 -9.11
C GLY A 373 22.35 10.31 -10.39
N ASN A 374 23.14 9.25 -10.63
CA ASN A 374 23.86 9.09 -11.88
C ASN A 374 22.94 8.49 -12.96
N LEU A 375 22.52 9.33 -13.92
CA LEU A 375 21.53 8.94 -14.94
C LEU A 375 22.08 7.91 -15.92
N ASP A 376 23.35 7.99 -16.32
CA ASP A 376 23.94 7.06 -17.29
C ASP A 376 24.06 5.65 -16.69
N SER A 377 24.46 5.54 -15.42
CA SER A 377 24.49 4.28 -14.67
C SER A 377 23.10 3.73 -14.40
N HIS A 378 22.10 4.61 -14.22
CA HIS A 378 20.70 4.21 -14.15
C HIS A 378 20.26 3.57 -15.48
N LEU A 379 20.45 4.27 -16.60
CA LEU A 379 20.01 3.83 -17.93
C LEU A 379 20.76 2.56 -18.37
N ALA A 380 22.06 2.48 -18.14
CA ALA A 380 22.85 1.28 -18.43
C ALA A 380 22.42 0.04 -17.62
N LEU A 381 21.91 0.22 -16.39
CA LEU A 381 21.31 -0.88 -15.62
C LEU A 381 19.89 -1.20 -16.11
N SER A 382 19.08 -0.17 -16.41
CA SER A 382 17.73 -0.32 -16.98
C SER A 382 17.76 -1.10 -18.28
N ASP A 383 18.66 -0.79 -19.21
CA ASP A 383 18.84 -1.52 -20.47
C ASP A 383 19.00 -3.03 -20.24
N ARG A 384 20.00 -3.41 -19.42
CA ARG A 384 20.29 -4.83 -19.12
C ARG A 384 19.10 -5.52 -18.47
N GLN A 385 18.39 -4.83 -17.56
CA GLN A 385 17.21 -5.37 -16.90
C GLN A 385 16.03 -5.53 -17.86
N ILE A 386 15.74 -4.57 -18.72
CA ILE A 386 14.68 -4.65 -19.74
C ILE A 386 14.99 -5.77 -20.73
N ARG A 387 16.24 -5.88 -21.20
CA ARG A 387 16.67 -6.93 -22.13
C ARG A 387 16.58 -8.34 -21.53
N ALA A 388 16.86 -8.49 -20.24
CA ALA A 388 16.78 -9.78 -19.54
C ALA A 388 15.36 -10.17 -19.08
N LEU A 389 14.48 -9.20 -18.79
CA LEU A 389 13.16 -9.45 -18.22
C LEU A 389 12.03 -9.52 -19.26
N LEU A 390 12.14 -8.80 -20.38
CA LEU A 390 11.11 -8.75 -21.43
C LEU A 390 11.60 -9.42 -22.72
N GLN A 391 10.77 -10.27 -23.34
CA GLN A 391 11.06 -10.84 -24.65
C GLN A 391 11.20 -9.75 -25.73
N LYS A 392 11.99 -9.99 -26.80
CA LYS A 392 12.19 -9.01 -27.90
C LYS A 392 10.87 -8.56 -28.54
N SER A 393 9.90 -9.48 -28.63
CA SER A 393 8.57 -9.30 -29.22
C SER A 393 7.53 -8.66 -28.28
N PHE A 394 7.90 -8.32 -27.04
CA PHE A 394 6.95 -7.91 -25.99
C PHE A 394 6.00 -6.77 -26.41
N SER A 395 4.70 -7.07 -26.37
CA SER A 395 3.57 -6.17 -26.68
C SER A 395 2.57 -6.05 -25.52
N GLY A 396 3.07 -6.21 -24.29
CA GLY A 396 2.28 -6.12 -23.06
C GLY A 396 2.41 -4.78 -22.34
N LEU A 397 1.84 -4.70 -21.13
CA LEU A 397 1.95 -3.52 -20.27
C LEU A 397 3.32 -3.48 -19.57
N ALA A 398 4.11 -2.45 -19.85
CA ALA A 398 5.37 -2.18 -19.18
C ALA A 398 5.18 -0.99 -18.22
N VAL A 399 4.84 -1.29 -16.97
CA VAL A 399 4.38 -0.29 -16.01
C VAL A 399 5.49 0.01 -15.02
N VAL A 400 5.89 1.29 -14.90
CA VAL A 400 6.92 1.71 -13.94
C VAL A 400 6.25 2.27 -12.68
N ASP A 401 6.57 1.70 -11.52
CA ASP A 401 5.93 2.02 -10.23
C ASP A 401 6.92 2.70 -9.28
N TRP A 402 7.04 4.02 -9.44
CA TRP A 402 7.97 4.90 -8.73
C TRP A 402 7.20 5.86 -7.80
N GLU A 403 6.60 5.33 -6.72
CA GLU A 403 5.85 6.13 -5.74
C GLU A 403 6.71 7.00 -4.79
N LYS A 404 8.05 6.97 -4.83
CA LYS A 404 8.87 7.57 -3.76
C LYS A 404 8.76 9.10 -3.72
N TRP A 405 9.05 9.76 -4.83
CA TRP A 405 8.86 11.20 -5.02
C TRP A 405 7.85 11.50 -6.14
N GLN A 406 7.68 12.77 -6.47
CA GLN A 406 6.91 13.27 -7.60
C GLN A 406 7.78 14.23 -8.41
N PRO A 407 7.71 14.24 -9.76
CA PRO A 407 8.56 15.08 -10.60
C PRO A 407 8.28 16.59 -10.48
N GLN A 408 7.26 16.96 -9.72
CA GLN A 408 6.87 18.34 -9.45
C GLN A 408 7.07 18.60 -7.97
N TRP A 409 7.94 19.55 -7.64
CA TRP A 409 8.35 19.97 -6.30
C TRP A 409 7.16 20.13 -5.35
N ILE A 410 6.12 20.78 -5.84
CA ILE A 410 4.91 21.14 -5.09
C ILE A 410 4.01 19.94 -4.73
N ARG A 411 4.29 18.74 -5.27
CA ARG A 411 3.64 17.47 -4.91
C ARG A 411 4.46 16.64 -3.88
N ASN A 412 5.66 17.08 -3.52
CA ASN A 412 6.51 16.45 -2.51
C ASN A 412 6.28 17.04 -1.12
N TYR A 413 5.08 16.80 -0.57
CA TYR A 413 4.68 17.26 0.77
C TYR A 413 4.46 16.07 1.73
N GLY A 414 4.28 16.36 3.02
CA GLY A 414 4.10 15.32 4.05
C GLY A 414 5.36 14.46 4.18
N THR A 415 5.23 13.14 4.11
CA THR A 415 6.40 12.22 4.15
C THR A 415 7.35 12.40 2.96
N ARG A 416 6.92 13.04 1.86
CA ARG A 416 7.80 13.42 0.74
C ARG A 416 8.52 14.76 0.92
N GLN A 417 8.30 15.48 2.01
CA GLN A 417 8.96 16.78 2.25
C GLN A 417 10.50 16.65 2.31
N ALA A 418 11.01 15.50 2.78
CA ALA A 418 12.45 15.21 2.85
C ALA A 418 13.18 15.37 1.50
N TYR A 419 12.53 15.14 0.35
CA TYR A 419 13.12 15.36 -0.98
C TYR A 419 13.36 16.84 -1.26
N ASN A 420 12.43 17.71 -0.83
CA ASN A 420 12.56 19.15 -0.95
C ASN A 420 13.61 19.69 0.04
N ASP A 421 13.63 19.16 1.26
CA ASP A 421 14.57 19.58 2.31
C ASP A 421 16.02 19.21 1.97
N LEU A 422 16.26 17.97 1.53
CA LEU A 422 17.56 17.53 1.03
C LEU A 422 17.99 18.35 -0.19
N SER A 423 17.09 18.57 -1.16
CA SER A 423 17.40 19.42 -2.32
C SER A 423 17.85 20.84 -1.92
N LYS A 424 17.24 21.44 -0.90
CA LYS A 424 17.64 22.76 -0.37
C LYS A 424 18.96 22.71 0.40
N HIS A 425 19.20 21.65 1.16
CA HIS A 425 20.48 21.44 1.85
C HIS A 425 21.64 21.43 0.85
N LEU A 426 21.51 20.65 -0.23
CA LEU A 426 22.52 20.53 -1.30
C LEU A 426 22.82 21.83 -2.05
N VAL A 427 21.87 22.77 -2.07
CA VAL A 427 22.10 24.11 -2.62
C VAL A 427 22.84 25.00 -1.62
N ARG A 428 22.49 24.96 -0.33
CA ARG A 428 23.22 25.72 0.72
C ARG A 428 24.66 25.22 0.91
N GLU A 429 24.94 23.93 0.68
CA GLU A 429 26.32 23.40 0.66
C GLU A 429 27.20 24.05 -0.42
N LYS A 430 26.63 24.37 -1.58
CA LYS A 430 27.35 25.03 -2.70
C LYS A 430 27.37 26.55 -2.59
N HIS A 431 26.31 27.12 -2.01
CA HIS A 431 26.03 28.56 -2.00
C HIS A 431 25.53 28.99 -0.62
N PRO A 432 26.43 29.15 0.38
CA PRO A 432 26.06 29.50 1.75
C PRO A 432 25.34 30.85 1.87
N ASP A 433 25.71 31.80 1.01
CA ASP A 433 25.26 33.21 1.07
C ASP A 433 23.90 33.47 0.40
N MET A 434 23.31 32.48 -0.28
CA MET A 434 22.01 32.64 -0.95
C MET A 434 20.86 32.76 0.06
N SER A 435 19.91 33.66 -0.23
CA SER A 435 18.69 33.77 0.58
C SER A 435 17.82 32.52 0.47
N GLU A 436 17.00 32.27 1.49
CA GLU A 436 16.10 31.11 1.54
C GLU A 436 15.14 31.01 0.34
N LYS A 437 14.82 32.15 -0.28
CA LYS A 437 14.01 32.26 -1.51
C LYS A 437 14.79 31.76 -2.74
N GLU A 438 16.05 32.16 -2.88
CA GLU A 438 16.94 31.74 -3.97
C GLU A 438 17.31 30.27 -3.84
N VAL A 439 17.68 29.84 -2.63
CA VAL A 439 17.90 28.41 -2.29
C VAL A 439 16.71 27.56 -2.69
N THR A 440 15.48 27.99 -2.33
CA THR A 440 14.26 27.25 -2.68
C THR A 440 13.98 27.26 -4.19
N SER A 441 14.27 28.35 -4.89
CA SER A 441 14.09 28.47 -6.34
C SER A 441 15.06 27.60 -7.13
N LEU A 442 16.34 27.61 -6.75
CA LEU A 442 17.39 26.81 -7.38
C LEU A 442 17.22 25.32 -7.06
N ALA A 443 16.96 24.96 -5.80
CA ALA A 443 16.72 23.57 -5.40
C ALA A 443 15.52 22.95 -6.13
N LYS A 444 14.43 23.72 -6.30
CA LYS A 444 13.30 23.34 -7.15
C LYS A 444 13.73 23.12 -8.59
N THR A 445 14.53 24.03 -9.16
CA THR A 445 14.92 24.00 -10.57
C THR A 445 15.85 22.82 -10.87
N GLU A 446 16.84 22.54 -10.01
CA GLU A 446 17.68 21.33 -10.11
C GLU A 446 16.82 20.06 -9.99
N PHE A 447 15.95 19.98 -8.97
CA PHE A 447 15.10 18.82 -8.71
C PHE A 447 14.13 18.53 -9.86
N GLU A 448 13.32 19.50 -10.30
CA GLU A 448 12.32 19.28 -11.35
C GLU A 448 12.98 18.96 -12.71
N LYS A 449 14.15 19.55 -13.00
CA LYS A 449 14.95 19.22 -14.20
C LYS A 449 15.44 17.76 -14.15
N ALA A 450 16.09 17.35 -13.07
CA ALA A 450 16.64 16.00 -12.97
C ALA A 450 15.54 14.93 -12.83
N ALA A 451 14.45 15.22 -12.10
CA ALA A 451 13.30 14.33 -11.98
C ALA A 451 12.62 14.10 -13.34
N ARG A 452 12.52 15.14 -14.18
CA ARG A 452 12.11 15.01 -15.58
C ARG A 452 13.06 14.07 -16.34
N SER A 453 14.37 14.33 -16.32
CA SER A 453 15.35 13.50 -17.05
C SER A 453 15.26 12.01 -16.66
N PHE A 454 15.19 11.69 -15.37
CA PHE A 454 15.07 10.31 -14.90
C PHE A 454 13.78 9.62 -15.39
N MET A 455 12.64 10.32 -15.47
CA MET A 455 11.39 9.73 -15.95
C MET A 455 11.30 9.68 -17.48
N GLU A 456 11.80 10.71 -18.18
CA GLU A 456 11.72 10.83 -19.64
C GLU A 456 12.69 9.87 -20.35
N GLU A 457 13.97 9.84 -19.95
CA GLU A 457 14.95 8.97 -20.61
C GLU A 457 14.70 7.48 -20.32
N THR A 458 14.13 7.14 -19.15
CA THR A 458 13.74 5.75 -18.83
C THR A 458 12.58 5.25 -19.71
N LEU A 459 11.60 6.10 -20.03
CA LEU A 459 10.53 5.74 -20.96
C LEU A 459 11.05 5.59 -22.39
N LYS A 460 11.86 6.54 -22.86
CA LYS A 460 12.51 6.47 -24.19
C LYS A 460 13.30 5.18 -24.35
N LEU A 461 14.15 4.83 -23.38
CA LEU A 461 14.93 3.60 -23.37
C LEU A 461 14.03 2.35 -23.36
N GLY A 462 12.95 2.36 -22.57
CA GLY A 462 11.96 1.29 -22.58
C GLY A 462 11.33 1.06 -23.96
N ILE A 463 10.92 2.15 -24.61
CA ILE A 463 10.28 2.14 -25.94
C ILE A 463 11.29 1.75 -27.02
N GLU A 464 12.52 2.26 -27.00
CA GLU A 464 13.58 1.88 -27.94
C GLU A 464 13.87 0.38 -27.87
N ILE A 465 14.00 -0.16 -26.66
CA ILE A 465 14.31 -1.58 -26.45
C ILE A 465 13.09 -2.47 -26.74
N ARG A 466 11.86 -2.01 -26.45
CA ARG A 466 10.60 -2.75 -26.64
C ARG A 466 9.50 -1.84 -27.23
N PRO A 467 9.53 -1.57 -28.55
CA PRO A 467 8.68 -0.54 -29.18
C PRO A 467 7.20 -0.91 -29.29
N LYS A 468 6.85 -2.20 -29.13
CA LYS A 468 5.45 -2.64 -29.02
C LYS A 468 4.94 -2.63 -27.57
N GLY A 469 5.79 -2.36 -26.59
CA GLY A 469 5.42 -2.31 -25.17
C GLY A 469 4.57 -1.08 -24.85
N LEU A 470 3.57 -1.27 -24.01
CA LEU A 470 2.70 -0.21 -23.49
C LEU A 470 3.33 0.40 -22.23
N TRP A 471 4.29 1.30 -22.45
CA TRP A 471 5.10 1.97 -21.44
C TRP A 471 4.38 3.15 -20.80
N GLY A 472 4.47 3.25 -19.48
CA GLY A 472 3.94 4.38 -18.72
C GLY A 472 4.16 4.21 -17.22
N PHE A 473 3.96 5.31 -16.46
CA PHE A 473 4.09 5.29 -15.00
C PHE A 473 2.74 5.03 -14.32
N TYR A 474 2.75 4.14 -13.33
CA TYR A 474 1.60 3.89 -12.46
C TYR A 474 1.21 5.15 -11.67
N GLY A 475 -0.10 5.36 -11.51
CA GLY A 475 -0.68 6.47 -10.74
C GLY A 475 -0.84 7.77 -11.51
N TYR A 476 -0.45 7.85 -12.78
CA TYR A 476 -0.50 9.05 -13.60
C TYR A 476 -1.57 9.01 -14.70
N PRO A 477 -2.29 10.13 -14.95
CA PRO A 477 -2.29 11.37 -14.18
C PRO A 477 -3.01 11.26 -12.82
N GLY A 478 -2.69 12.17 -11.90
CA GLY A 478 -3.28 12.22 -10.56
C GLY A 478 -4.38 13.28 -10.44
N CYS A 479 -5.58 12.87 -10.02
CA CYS A 479 -6.80 13.70 -9.94
C CYS A 479 -7.03 14.36 -8.55
N TYR A 480 -6.61 13.70 -7.45
CA TYR A 480 -6.68 14.19 -6.06
C TYR A 480 -8.11 14.54 -5.55
N ASN A 481 -9.10 13.79 -6.03
CA ASN A 481 -10.54 13.91 -5.72
C ASN A 481 -11.01 13.01 -4.54
N ASP A 482 -10.11 12.58 -3.66
CA ASP A 482 -10.35 11.59 -2.59
C ASP A 482 -10.85 12.19 -1.26
N GLN A 483 -10.81 13.52 -1.15
CA GLN A 483 -11.32 14.32 -0.04
C GLN A 483 -12.82 14.66 -0.23
N ARG A 484 -13.53 14.91 0.86
CA ARG A 484 -14.96 15.31 0.86
C ARG A 484 -15.95 14.34 0.16
N THR A 485 -15.50 13.11 -0.14
CA THR A 485 -16.24 12.08 -0.91
C THR A 485 -17.57 11.60 -0.34
N ARG A 486 -17.99 12.07 0.85
CA ARG A 486 -19.30 11.80 1.48
C ARG A 486 -20.12 13.07 1.77
N GLU A 487 -19.61 14.24 1.40
CA GLU A 487 -20.32 15.51 1.58
C GLU A 487 -21.32 15.73 0.43
N SER A 488 -22.43 16.40 0.72
CA SER A 488 -23.42 16.82 -0.27
C SER A 488 -22.78 17.78 -1.27
N GLY A 489 -23.05 17.60 -2.57
CA GLY A 489 -22.43 18.40 -3.64
C GLY A 489 -21.03 17.94 -4.07
N TYR A 490 -20.57 16.76 -3.64
CA TYR A 490 -19.36 16.15 -4.20
C TYR A 490 -19.56 15.78 -5.69
N THR A 491 -18.96 16.57 -6.59
CA THR A 491 -19.02 16.37 -8.05
C THR A 491 -18.13 15.21 -8.53
N GLY A 492 -17.07 14.89 -7.78
CA GLY A 492 -16.02 13.96 -8.18
C GLY A 492 -14.87 14.57 -8.96
N GLU A 493 -14.97 15.85 -9.36
CA GLU A 493 -14.00 16.52 -10.22
C GLU A 493 -12.56 16.50 -9.67
N CYS A 494 -11.59 16.52 -10.59
CA CYS A 494 -10.19 16.69 -10.21
C CYS A 494 -9.96 18.11 -9.72
N LYS A 495 -9.13 18.26 -8.68
CA LYS A 495 -8.83 19.60 -8.13
C LYS A 495 -8.24 20.48 -9.23
N PRO A 496 -8.67 21.75 -9.42
CA PRO A 496 -8.13 22.61 -10.47
C PRO A 496 -6.59 22.74 -10.44
N ARG A 497 -6.00 22.77 -9.23
CA ARG A 497 -4.54 22.74 -9.04
C ARG A 497 -3.88 21.43 -9.48
N ALA A 498 -4.57 20.30 -9.43
CA ALA A 498 -4.06 19.02 -9.95
C ALA A 498 -4.07 19.00 -11.48
N VAL A 499 -5.15 19.47 -12.11
CA VAL A 499 -5.30 19.65 -13.57
C VAL A 499 -4.17 20.54 -14.11
N ALA A 500 -4.05 21.77 -13.61
CA ALA A 500 -3.03 22.75 -13.99
C ALA A 500 -1.57 22.36 -13.63
N LEU A 501 -1.39 21.26 -12.89
CA LEU A 501 -0.08 20.62 -12.68
C LEU A 501 0.14 19.46 -13.64
N ASN A 502 -0.89 18.69 -14.00
CA ASN A 502 -0.79 17.62 -14.99
C ASN A 502 -0.46 18.18 -16.38
N ASP A 503 -0.93 19.38 -16.73
CA ASP A 503 -0.57 20.06 -17.99
C ASP A 503 0.95 20.30 -18.10
N LYS A 504 1.59 20.58 -16.96
CA LYS A 504 3.05 20.78 -16.87
C LYS A 504 3.86 19.48 -16.93
N LEU A 505 3.18 18.34 -17.04
CA LEU A 505 3.76 17.03 -17.31
C LEU A 505 3.61 16.61 -18.78
N ALA A 506 3.40 17.54 -19.71
CA ALA A 506 3.35 17.30 -21.15
C ALA A 506 4.47 16.38 -21.68
N PHE A 507 5.69 16.46 -21.12
CA PHE A 507 6.81 15.57 -21.46
C PHE A 507 6.52 14.10 -21.13
N LEU A 508 5.81 13.82 -20.04
CA LEU A 508 5.47 12.48 -19.59
C LEU A 508 4.41 11.85 -20.50
N TRP A 509 3.43 12.66 -20.92
CA TRP A 509 2.34 12.24 -21.80
C TRP A 509 2.84 11.98 -23.23
N GLN A 510 3.74 12.84 -23.75
CA GLN A 510 4.34 12.70 -25.09
C GLN A 510 5.24 11.47 -25.24
N GLN A 511 5.78 10.94 -24.14
CA GLN A 511 6.75 9.85 -24.11
C GLN A 511 6.17 8.54 -23.53
N SER A 512 4.89 8.53 -23.15
CA SER A 512 4.18 7.31 -22.72
C SER A 512 3.47 6.68 -23.92
N THR A 513 3.42 5.34 -23.98
CA THR A 513 2.57 4.60 -24.94
C THR A 513 1.30 4.02 -24.29
N ALA A 514 1.12 4.18 -22.97
CA ALA A 514 -0.15 4.00 -22.27
C ALA A 514 -0.22 4.84 -20.97
N LEU A 515 -1.44 5.09 -20.45
CA LEU A 515 -1.66 5.79 -19.17
C LEU A 515 -2.29 4.87 -18.11
N TYR A 516 -1.82 5.00 -16.86
CA TYR A 516 -2.11 4.08 -15.75
C TYR A 516 -2.64 4.80 -14.48
N PRO A 517 -3.73 5.58 -14.57
CA PRO A 517 -4.29 6.29 -13.40
C PRO A 517 -4.82 5.31 -12.35
N SER A 518 -4.57 5.56 -11.06
CA SER A 518 -5.08 4.72 -9.98
C SER A 518 -6.52 5.10 -9.60
N VAL A 519 -7.45 4.15 -9.73
CA VAL A 519 -8.88 4.30 -9.39
C VAL A 519 -9.28 3.54 -8.11
N TYR A 520 -8.32 3.18 -7.26
CA TYR A 520 -8.56 2.40 -6.04
C TYR A 520 -9.57 3.05 -5.09
N VAL A 521 -10.58 2.27 -4.67
CA VAL A 521 -11.69 2.73 -3.81
C VAL A 521 -11.44 2.39 -2.35
N HIS A 522 -11.62 3.36 -1.46
CA HIS A 522 -11.57 3.13 0.00
C HIS A 522 -12.89 2.55 0.52
N ARG A 523 -12.82 1.67 1.53
CA ARG A 523 -13.99 1.05 2.20
C ARG A 523 -15.07 2.06 2.68
N LYS A 524 -14.69 3.32 2.92
CA LYS A 524 -15.63 4.43 3.22
C LYS A 524 -16.67 4.69 2.10
N LEU A 525 -16.46 4.20 0.88
CA LEU A 525 -17.33 4.37 -0.28
C LEU A 525 -17.95 3.07 -0.80
N ALA A 526 -17.92 1.98 -0.02
CA ALA A 526 -18.62 0.74 -0.33
C ALA A 526 -20.11 1.02 -0.63
N GLY A 527 -20.59 0.60 -1.80
CA GLY A 527 -21.95 0.84 -2.30
C GLY A 527 -22.33 2.31 -2.55
N HIS A 528 -21.41 3.27 -2.37
CA HIS A 528 -21.73 4.70 -2.38
C HIS A 528 -21.68 5.28 -3.81
N PRO A 529 -22.69 6.03 -4.30
CA PRO A 529 -22.75 6.52 -5.68
C PRO A 529 -21.55 7.41 -6.05
N ASN A 530 -21.05 8.21 -5.11
CA ASN A 530 -19.83 9.02 -5.26
C ASN A 530 -18.57 8.21 -5.66
N THR A 531 -18.54 6.88 -5.49
CA THR A 531 -17.49 6.03 -6.08
C THR A 531 -17.44 6.19 -7.60
N ARG A 532 -18.60 6.15 -8.27
CA ARG A 532 -18.72 6.33 -9.72
C ARG A 532 -18.16 7.69 -10.15
N LEU A 533 -18.55 8.76 -9.45
CA LEU A 533 -18.07 10.12 -9.71
C LEU A 533 -16.55 10.28 -9.47
N MET A 534 -16.00 9.61 -8.44
CA MET A 534 -14.57 9.61 -8.14
C MET A 534 -13.76 8.89 -9.24
N VAL A 535 -14.25 7.74 -9.70
CA VAL A 535 -13.63 6.95 -10.78
C VAL A 535 -13.70 7.70 -12.09
N ARG A 536 -14.88 8.21 -12.45
CA ARG A 536 -15.16 9.00 -13.66
C ARG A 536 -14.11 10.05 -13.95
N HIS A 537 -13.93 11.00 -13.05
CA HIS A 537 -13.04 12.13 -13.30
C HIS A 537 -11.55 11.74 -13.31
N ARG A 538 -11.15 10.64 -12.66
CA ARG A 538 -9.79 10.08 -12.79
C ARG A 538 -9.53 9.53 -14.20
N VAL A 539 -10.54 8.91 -14.79
CA VAL A 539 -10.49 8.40 -16.18
C VAL A 539 -10.56 9.55 -17.18
N LEU A 540 -11.45 10.54 -16.96
CA LEU A 540 -11.56 11.72 -17.82
C LEU A 540 -10.30 12.59 -17.81
N GLU A 541 -9.62 12.76 -16.67
CA GLU A 541 -8.34 13.45 -16.60
C GLU A 541 -7.24 12.72 -17.39
N ALA A 542 -7.25 11.38 -17.41
CA ALA A 542 -6.35 10.59 -18.25
C ALA A 542 -6.65 10.79 -19.74
N PHE A 543 -7.93 10.80 -20.14
CA PHE A 543 -8.30 11.13 -21.52
C PHE A 543 -7.94 12.57 -21.91
N ARG A 544 -8.10 13.54 -21.01
CA ARG A 544 -7.79 14.95 -21.26
C ARG A 544 -6.31 15.18 -21.52
N VAL A 545 -5.41 14.62 -20.69
CA VAL A 545 -3.96 14.75 -20.93
C VAL A 545 -3.51 13.93 -22.15
N ALA A 546 -4.16 12.79 -22.42
CA ALA A 546 -3.94 12.01 -23.63
C ALA A 546 -4.30 12.80 -24.90
N SER A 547 -5.46 13.47 -24.95
CA SER A 547 -5.89 14.20 -26.14
C SER A 547 -5.11 15.50 -26.37
N GLN A 548 -4.67 16.18 -25.31
CA GLN A 548 -3.95 17.47 -25.42
C GLN A 548 -2.47 17.33 -25.83
N HIS A 549 -1.86 16.17 -25.63
CA HIS A 549 -0.41 16.03 -25.71
C HIS A 549 0.10 14.83 -26.53
N ARG A 550 -0.77 14.16 -27.30
CA ARG A 550 -0.31 13.06 -28.16
C ARG A 550 0.45 13.58 -29.39
N ARG A 551 1.36 12.74 -29.91
CA ARG A 551 1.94 12.83 -31.25
C ARG A 551 1.30 11.77 -32.15
N GLY A 552 0.95 12.12 -33.38
CA GLY A 552 0.31 11.21 -34.35
C GLY A 552 -1.19 10.94 -34.08
N SER A 553 -1.80 10.12 -34.93
CA SER A 553 -3.26 10.03 -35.12
C SER A 553 -4.03 9.01 -34.26
N SER A 554 -3.42 7.91 -33.81
CA SER A 554 -4.13 6.91 -32.98
C SER A 554 -4.43 7.43 -31.56
N GLN A 555 -5.27 6.77 -30.76
CA GLN A 555 -5.56 7.21 -29.39
C GLN A 555 -4.56 6.61 -28.37
N LEU A 556 -4.14 7.38 -27.36
CA LEU A 556 -3.25 6.88 -26.30
C LEU A 556 -4.08 6.02 -25.32
N PRO A 557 -3.80 4.72 -25.17
CA PRO A 557 -4.67 3.82 -24.42
C PRO A 557 -4.57 4.09 -22.91
N VAL A 558 -5.73 4.32 -22.30
CA VAL A 558 -5.89 4.44 -20.84
C VAL A 558 -6.30 3.09 -20.28
N LEU A 559 -5.52 2.56 -19.34
CA LEU A 559 -5.81 1.32 -18.61
C LEU A 559 -5.70 1.57 -17.10
N PRO A 560 -6.78 2.03 -16.43
CA PRO A 560 -6.71 2.40 -15.02
C PRO A 560 -6.33 1.21 -14.11
N TYR A 561 -5.59 1.51 -13.05
CA TYR A 561 -5.29 0.54 -12.00
C TYR A 561 -6.45 0.48 -11.00
N ALA A 562 -7.13 -0.65 -10.96
CA ALA A 562 -8.20 -0.99 -10.03
C ALA A 562 -7.78 -2.12 -9.07
N ARG A 563 -8.65 -2.46 -8.13
CA ARG A 563 -8.48 -3.60 -7.21
C ARG A 563 -9.78 -4.38 -7.13
N VAL A 564 -9.65 -5.69 -6.91
CA VAL A 564 -10.78 -6.57 -6.56
C VAL A 564 -11.35 -6.34 -5.15
N ALA A 565 -10.70 -5.50 -4.35
CA ALA A 565 -11.00 -5.27 -2.94
C ALA A 565 -10.58 -3.85 -2.51
N PHE A 566 -11.22 -3.30 -1.47
CA PHE A 566 -10.97 -1.93 -1.04
C PHE A 566 -9.50 -1.64 -0.68
N THR A 567 -9.09 -0.37 -0.83
CA THR A 567 -7.75 0.13 -0.54
C THR A 567 -7.28 -0.24 0.88
N ARG A 568 -6.16 -0.95 0.97
CA ARG A 568 -5.56 -1.51 2.21
C ARG A 568 -6.41 -2.58 2.93
N THR A 569 -7.33 -3.27 2.25
CA THR A 569 -8.08 -4.41 2.80
C THR A 569 -8.07 -5.63 1.87
N LEU A 570 -8.45 -6.79 2.42
CA LEU A 570 -8.82 -7.99 1.67
C LEU A 570 -10.36 -8.14 1.57
N GLN A 571 -11.13 -7.08 1.86
CA GLN A 571 -12.58 -7.09 1.69
C GLN A 571 -12.88 -6.81 0.21
N PHE A 572 -13.36 -7.84 -0.49
CA PHE A 572 -13.71 -7.75 -1.91
C PHE A 572 -14.83 -6.73 -2.19
N LEU A 573 -14.84 -6.22 -3.42
CA LEU A 573 -15.88 -5.34 -3.94
C LEU A 573 -17.16 -6.15 -4.25
N ASN A 574 -18.35 -5.63 -3.96
CA ASN A 574 -19.59 -6.28 -4.41
C ASN A 574 -19.93 -5.90 -5.87
N GLN A 575 -21.03 -6.44 -6.42
CA GLN A 575 -21.46 -6.11 -7.79
C GLN A 575 -21.62 -4.59 -7.99
N THR A 576 -22.30 -3.88 -7.09
CA THR A 576 -22.49 -2.42 -7.17
C THR A 576 -21.16 -1.64 -7.10
N ASP A 577 -20.18 -2.13 -6.34
CA ASP A 577 -18.83 -1.56 -6.33
C ASP A 577 -18.08 -1.82 -7.66
N LEU A 578 -18.28 -2.99 -8.29
CA LEU A 578 -17.74 -3.32 -9.61
C LEU A 578 -18.39 -2.49 -10.73
N GLU A 579 -19.70 -2.30 -10.71
CA GLU A 579 -20.44 -1.37 -11.57
C GLU A 579 -19.88 0.05 -11.47
N ASN A 580 -19.72 0.55 -10.24
CA ASN A 580 -19.20 1.88 -9.95
C ASN A 580 -17.69 2.03 -10.21
N THR A 581 -16.97 0.96 -10.58
CA THR A 581 -15.54 0.98 -10.89
C THR A 581 -15.25 0.49 -12.30
N LEU A 582 -15.32 -0.83 -12.54
CA LEU A 582 -14.98 -1.45 -13.82
C LEU A 582 -15.97 -1.03 -14.92
N GLY A 583 -17.27 -1.05 -14.63
CA GLY A 583 -18.31 -0.64 -15.57
C GLY A 583 -18.26 0.85 -15.93
N GLU A 584 -17.89 1.70 -14.98
CA GLU A 584 -17.67 3.13 -15.19
C GLU A 584 -16.42 3.37 -16.05
N VAL A 585 -15.33 2.64 -15.81
CA VAL A 585 -14.10 2.68 -16.63
C VAL A 585 -14.38 2.22 -18.07
N ALA A 586 -15.14 1.14 -18.25
CA ALA A 586 -15.51 0.58 -19.56
C ALA A 586 -16.44 1.54 -20.34
N SER A 587 -17.52 2.02 -19.73
CA SER A 587 -18.50 2.93 -20.36
C SER A 587 -17.89 4.28 -20.80
N LEU A 588 -16.74 4.66 -20.24
CA LEU A 588 -15.96 5.83 -20.64
C LEU A 588 -14.98 5.57 -21.79
N GLY A 589 -14.92 4.36 -22.34
CA GLY A 589 -14.10 4.02 -23.50
C GLY A 589 -12.64 3.66 -23.19
N ALA A 590 -12.31 3.31 -21.94
CA ALA A 590 -10.95 2.89 -21.59
C ALA A 590 -10.54 1.64 -22.40
N ALA A 591 -9.25 1.52 -22.75
CA ALA A 591 -8.76 0.36 -23.50
C ALA A 591 -8.81 -0.93 -22.67
N GLY A 592 -8.87 -0.80 -21.34
CA GLY A 592 -8.94 -1.89 -20.39
C GLY A 592 -8.82 -1.42 -18.95
N VAL A 593 -8.52 -2.36 -18.05
CA VAL A 593 -8.30 -2.12 -16.62
C VAL A 593 -7.28 -3.12 -16.07
N VAL A 594 -6.37 -2.67 -15.22
CA VAL A 594 -5.43 -3.54 -14.51
C VAL A 594 -5.94 -3.83 -13.11
N LEU A 595 -6.25 -5.09 -12.83
CA LEU A 595 -6.64 -5.59 -11.51
C LEU A 595 -5.38 -5.89 -10.70
N TRP A 596 -4.97 -4.93 -9.88
CA TRP A 596 -3.83 -5.10 -8.97
C TRP A 596 -4.24 -5.65 -7.61
N GLY A 597 -3.31 -6.34 -6.95
CA GLY A 597 -3.52 -6.96 -5.66
C GLY A 597 -2.19 -7.31 -5.00
N GLU A 598 -2.19 -7.37 -3.68
CA GLU A 598 -0.99 -7.63 -2.88
C GLU A 598 -0.84 -9.11 -2.47
N MET A 599 0.37 -9.48 -2.02
CA MET A 599 0.68 -10.82 -1.50
C MET A 599 -0.34 -11.36 -0.47
N GLY A 600 -1.07 -10.49 0.23
CA GLY A 600 -2.13 -10.84 1.18
C GLY A 600 -3.24 -11.73 0.60
N PHE A 601 -3.57 -11.60 -0.69
CA PHE A 601 -4.57 -12.46 -1.36
C PHE A 601 -4.07 -13.90 -1.61
N ALA A 602 -2.75 -14.11 -1.63
CA ALA A 602 -2.10 -15.39 -1.92
C ALA A 602 -1.21 -15.88 -0.76
N LYS A 603 -1.44 -15.38 0.46
CA LYS A 603 -0.60 -15.69 1.64
C LYS A 603 -0.84 -17.08 2.24
N SER A 604 -1.99 -17.69 2.00
CA SER A 604 -2.38 -18.99 2.53
C SER A 604 -3.43 -19.68 1.64
N LYS A 605 -3.57 -21.00 1.77
CA LYS A 605 -4.59 -21.80 1.07
C LYS A 605 -6.01 -21.22 1.25
N GLN A 606 -6.36 -20.79 2.47
CA GLN A 606 -7.66 -20.16 2.76
C GLN A 606 -7.88 -18.86 1.97
N GLN A 607 -6.87 -17.99 1.87
CA GLN A 607 -7.01 -16.73 1.11
C GLN A 607 -7.10 -16.98 -0.40
N CYS A 608 -6.37 -17.97 -0.91
CA CYS A 608 -6.52 -18.42 -2.30
C CYS A 608 -7.90 -19.03 -2.57
N VAL A 609 -8.49 -19.78 -1.63
CA VAL A 609 -9.86 -20.30 -1.73
C VAL A 609 -10.87 -19.16 -1.76
N LEU A 610 -10.79 -18.20 -0.83
CA LEU A 610 -11.67 -17.02 -0.81
C LEU A 610 -11.56 -16.20 -2.11
N LEU A 611 -10.34 -16.05 -2.65
CA LEU A 611 -10.09 -15.37 -3.93
C LEU A 611 -10.68 -16.16 -5.12
N ARG A 612 -10.47 -17.48 -5.18
CA ARG A 612 -11.07 -18.36 -6.20
C ARG A 612 -12.58 -18.26 -6.20
N ASP A 613 -13.19 -18.33 -5.02
CA ASP A 613 -14.64 -18.37 -4.88
C ASP A 613 -15.26 -17.01 -5.22
N TYR A 614 -14.63 -15.91 -4.82
CA TYR A 614 -14.99 -14.56 -5.26
C TYR A 614 -14.83 -14.36 -6.78
N ILE A 615 -13.75 -14.89 -7.39
CA ILE A 615 -13.58 -14.89 -8.85
C ILE A 615 -14.75 -15.64 -9.51
N ARG A 616 -15.09 -16.84 -9.02
CA ARG A 616 -16.15 -17.66 -9.61
C ARG A 616 -17.56 -17.08 -9.42
N SER A 617 -17.88 -16.50 -8.26
CA SER A 617 -19.27 -16.16 -7.91
C SER A 617 -19.62 -14.67 -7.96
N VAL A 618 -18.65 -13.76 -8.14
CA VAL A 618 -18.92 -12.31 -8.21
C VAL A 618 -18.17 -11.68 -9.37
N LEU A 619 -16.83 -11.69 -9.35
CA LEU A 619 -16.04 -10.97 -10.35
C LEU A 619 -16.20 -11.58 -11.75
N GLY A 620 -16.17 -12.90 -11.87
CA GLY A 620 -16.32 -13.61 -13.14
C GLY A 620 -17.67 -13.36 -13.78
N VAL A 621 -18.76 -13.63 -13.03
CA VAL A 621 -20.15 -13.36 -13.45
C VAL A 621 -20.34 -11.90 -13.91
N TYR A 622 -19.77 -10.96 -13.15
CA TYR A 622 -19.78 -9.54 -13.50
C TYR A 622 -19.02 -9.25 -14.81
N LEU A 623 -17.81 -9.79 -14.96
CA LEU A 623 -16.97 -9.58 -16.15
C LEU A 623 -17.57 -10.25 -17.40
N ASP A 624 -18.13 -11.44 -17.28
CA ASP A 624 -18.81 -12.13 -18.39
C ASP A 624 -20.00 -11.28 -18.88
N THR A 625 -20.73 -10.68 -17.96
CA THR A 625 -21.86 -9.78 -18.27
C THR A 625 -21.39 -8.46 -18.88
N LEU A 626 -20.29 -7.88 -18.37
CA LEU A 626 -19.67 -6.69 -18.95
C LEU A 626 -19.15 -6.95 -20.38
N HIS A 627 -18.45 -8.07 -20.62
CA HIS A 627 -17.95 -8.44 -21.94
C HIS A 627 -19.09 -8.71 -22.95
N ARG A 628 -20.22 -9.29 -22.52
CA ARG A 628 -21.42 -9.41 -23.38
C ARG A 628 -22.00 -8.04 -23.74
N GLY A 629 -22.09 -7.12 -22.77
CA GLY A 629 -22.56 -5.75 -23.00
C GLY A 629 -21.66 -4.97 -23.96
N GLU A 630 -20.34 -5.02 -23.75
CA GLU A 630 -19.32 -4.45 -24.65
C GLU A 630 -19.45 -4.97 -26.08
N ALA A 631 -19.50 -6.30 -26.25
CA ALA A 631 -19.59 -6.93 -27.56
C ALA A 631 -20.91 -6.62 -28.28
N HIS A 632 -22.04 -6.59 -27.55
CA HIS A 632 -23.32 -6.17 -28.12
C HIS A 632 -23.28 -4.70 -28.54
N CYS A 633 -22.82 -3.78 -27.67
CA CYS A 633 -22.77 -2.35 -27.99
C CYS A 633 -21.83 -2.09 -29.17
N SER A 634 -20.66 -2.73 -29.20
CA SER A 634 -19.72 -2.69 -30.33
C SER A 634 -20.40 -3.14 -31.63
N LYS A 635 -21.15 -4.25 -31.63
CA LYS A 635 -21.89 -4.73 -32.81
C LYS A 635 -23.02 -3.77 -33.23
N SER A 636 -23.84 -3.31 -32.29
CA SER A 636 -25.05 -2.53 -32.56
C SER A 636 -24.76 -1.08 -32.96
N VAL A 637 -23.80 -0.43 -32.28
CA VAL A 637 -23.46 0.98 -32.51
C VAL A 637 -22.28 1.11 -33.48
N CYS A 638 -21.24 0.27 -33.33
CA CYS A 638 -19.91 0.45 -33.91
C CYS A 638 -19.46 -0.65 -34.89
N SER A 639 -20.41 -1.29 -35.59
CA SER A 639 -20.16 -2.29 -36.64
C SER A 639 -19.26 -3.47 -36.25
N ALA A 640 -19.12 -3.75 -34.94
CA ALA A 640 -18.13 -4.64 -34.33
C ALA A 640 -16.64 -4.22 -34.51
N ASN A 641 -16.40 -3.02 -35.05
CA ASN A 641 -15.12 -2.46 -35.45
C ASN A 641 -14.66 -1.28 -34.55
N GLY A 642 -15.37 -1.00 -33.46
CA GLY A 642 -14.95 -0.02 -32.45
C GLY A 642 -15.52 -0.31 -31.06
N ARG A 643 -14.96 0.35 -30.04
CA ARG A 643 -15.52 0.34 -28.67
C ARG A 643 -16.64 1.37 -28.54
N CYS A 644 -17.64 1.05 -27.74
CA CYS A 644 -18.63 2.03 -27.29
C CYS A 644 -18.02 2.99 -26.25
N VAL A 645 -18.37 4.27 -26.38
CA VAL A 645 -18.00 5.36 -25.47
C VAL A 645 -19.22 6.25 -25.29
N ARG A 646 -19.57 6.65 -24.06
CA ARG A 646 -20.69 7.60 -23.84
C ARG A 646 -20.57 8.84 -24.73
N ARG A 647 -21.66 9.27 -25.36
CA ARG A 647 -21.72 10.56 -26.06
C ARG A 647 -21.50 11.73 -25.09
N ASN A 648 -22.20 11.69 -23.95
CA ASN A 648 -21.95 12.59 -22.81
C ASN A 648 -21.17 11.87 -21.70
N PRO A 649 -19.87 12.18 -21.47
CA PRO A 649 -19.05 11.51 -20.45
C PRO A 649 -19.55 11.68 -19.01
N HIS A 650 -20.31 12.75 -18.73
CA HIS A 650 -20.85 13.05 -17.41
C HIS A 650 -22.22 12.40 -17.14
N SER A 651 -22.79 11.69 -18.12
CA SER A 651 -24.10 11.03 -17.99
C SER A 651 -24.10 9.80 -17.07
N GLY A 652 -25.29 9.27 -16.77
CA GLY A 652 -25.46 8.09 -15.90
C GLY A 652 -25.34 6.74 -16.62
N HIS A 653 -25.46 6.71 -17.95
CA HIS A 653 -25.64 5.49 -18.74
C HIS A 653 -24.46 4.52 -18.59
N MET A 654 -24.77 3.24 -18.48
CA MET A 654 -23.79 2.16 -18.37
C MET A 654 -23.95 1.28 -19.60
N ILE A 655 -22.86 0.71 -20.11
CA ILE A 655 -22.95 -0.35 -21.13
C ILE A 655 -23.73 -1.52 -20.50
N ALA A 656 -24.84 -1.89 -21.15
CA ALA A 656 -25.94 -2.59 -20.51
C ALA A 656 -25.52 -3.95 -19.93
N GLN A 657 -25.78 -4.14 -18.64
CA GLN A 657 -25.51 -5.40 -17.95
C GLN A 657 -26.71 -6.32 -18.11
N LEU A 658 -26.60 -7.26 -19.06
CA LEU A 658 -27.60 -8.27 -19.36
C LEU A 658 -27.83 -9.22 -18.18
N ASP A 659 -28.82 -8.88 -17.37
CA ASP A 659 -29.60 -9.87 -16.63
C ASP A 659 -30.56 -10.56 -17.60
N THR A 660 -30.76 -11.88 -17.48
CA THR A 660 -31.32 -12.73 -18.56
C THR A 660 -32.83 -12.61 -18.78
N SER A 661 -33.47 -11.55 -18.27
CA SER A 661 -34.91 -11.33 -18.27
C SER A 661 -35.33 -9.91 -18.63
N LYS A 662 -34.47 -9.13 -19.30
CA LYS A 662 -34.81 -7.80 -19.83
C LYS A 662 -34.32 -7.68 -21.27
N GLU A 663 -35.18 -7.10 -22.11
CA GLU A 663 -34.83 -6.77 -23.49
C GLU A 663 -33.70 -5.74 -23.53
N PHE A 664 -33.00 -5.68 -24.66
CA PHE A 664 -31.92 -4.71 -24.85
C PHE A 664 -32.47 -3.28 -24.80
N ASP A 665 -31.66 -2.34 -24.31
CA ASP A 665 -31.94 -0.92 -24.47
C ASP A 665 -31.94 -0.61 -25.99
N HIS A 666 -33.12 -0.39 -26.55
CA HIS A 666 -33.32 -0.32 -27.99
C HIS A 666 -32.63 0.89 -28.65
N ASP A 667 -32.18 1.87 -27.86
CA ASP A 667 -31.40 3.02 -28.33
C ASP A 667 -30.08 3.21 -27.55
N LEU A 668 -29.16 2.26 -27.75
CA LEU A 668 -27.75 2.47 -27.42
C LEU A 668 -27.09 3.58 -28.26
N GLY A 669 -27.69 3.97 -29.40
CA GLY A 669 -27.10 4.90 -30.37
C GLY A 669 -27.12 6.37 -29.94
N SER A 670 -28.17 6.82 -29.24
CA SER A 670 -28.20 8.16 -28.64
C SER A 670 -27.28 8.29 -27.41
N ASN A 671 -27.06 7.19 -26.70
CA ASN A 671 -26.27 7.17 -25.47
C ASN A 671 -24.77 6.95 -25.71
N PHE A 672 -24.41 6.17 -26.74
CA PHE A 672 -23.03 5.80 -27.06
C PHE A 672 -22.63 6.21 -28.50
N LYS A 673 -21.34 6.44 -28.66
CA LYS A 673 -20.63 6.65 -29.94
C LYS A 673 -19.40 5.76 -29.96
N CYS A 674 -18.69 5.76 -31.08
CA CYS A 674 -17.58 4.84 -31.30
C CYS A 674 -16.21 5.46 -31.08
N VAL A 675 -15.28 4.60 -30.66
CA VAL A 675 -13.83 4.76 -30.85
C VAL A 675 -13.36 3.56 -31.65
N CYS A 676 -13.03 3.78 -32.91
CA CYS A 676 -12.70 2.71 -33.85
C CYS A 676 -11.38 2.02 -33.52
N PHE A 677 -11.30 0.74 -33.89
CA PHE A 677 -10.07 -0.02 -33.82
C PHE A 677 -9.09 0.41 -34.93
N GLU A 678 -7.82 0.06 -34.75
CA GLU A 678 -6.77 0.34 -35.73
C GLU A 678 -7.12 -0.30 -37.09
N GLY A 679 -7.26 0.54 -38.13
CA GLY A 679 -7.73 0.16 -39.47
C GLY A 679 -9.13 0.65 -39.84
N TRP A 680 -9.93 1.21 -38.92
CA TRP A 680 -11.34 1.57 -39.18
C TRP A 680 -11.67 3.06 -38.94
N SER A 681 -12.54 3.63 -39.77
CA SER A 681 -13.08 5.00 -39.70
C SER A 681 -14.61 5.05 -39.91
N GLY A 682 -15.19 6.26 -39.96
CA GLY A 682 -16.64 6.51 -39.93
C GLY A 682 -17.19 6.75 -38.51
N GLU A 683 -18.45 7.19 -38.38
CA GLU A 683 -19.07 7.40 -37.05
C GLU A 683 -19.32 6.06 -36.33
N ARG A 684 -19.56 4.99 -37.09
CA ARG A 684 -19.90 3.64 -36.63
C ARG A 684 -18.80 2.62 -36.97
N CYS A 685 -17.60 3.08 -37.30
CA CYS A 685 -16.47 2.22 -37.68
C CYS A 685 -16.78 1.29 -38.87
N GLU A 686 -17.58 1.81 -39.82
CA GLU A 686 -18.05 1.11 -41.01
C GLU A 686 -17.06 1.14 -42.18
N GLU A 687 -16.11 2.07 -42.19
CA GLU A 687 -15.11 2.26 -43.26
C GLU A 687 -13.79 1.54 -42.91
N ASN A 688 -13.23 0.77 -43.84
CA ASN A 688 -11.85 0.28 -43.74
C ASN A 688 -10.89 1.34 -44.31
N ILE A 689 -9.83 1.69 -43.58
CA ILE A 689 -8.81 2.68 -43.99
C ILE A 689 -7.81 2.10 -45.02
N ILE A 690 -7.90 0.80 -45.30
CA ILE A 690 -6.95 0.03 -46.14
C ILE A 690 -7.52 -0.30 -47.54
N ASP A 691 -8.84 -0.17 -47.75
CA ASP A 691 -9.53 -0.45 -49.02
C ASP A 691 -9.79 0.83 -49.85
#